data_AF-A0A9X5H828-F1
#
_entry.id   AF-A0A9X5H828-F1
#
_cell.length_a   1.000
_cell.length_b   1.000
_cell.length_c   1.000
_cell.angle_alpha   90.00
_cell.angle_beta   90.00
_cell.angle_gamma   90.00
#
_symmetry.space_group_name_H-M   'P 1'
#
loop_
_entity.id
_entity.type
_entity.pdbx_description
1 polymer ?
#
loop_
_entity_poly.entity_id
_entity_poly.type
_entity_poly.pdbx_seq_one_letter_code
_entity_poly.pdbx_strand_id
1 'polypeptide(L)'
;MTDRAGRRRARRIAIGTAVVLALAGMNGPWLYRFGTEKYHQYKINQPEYKAANGKWEIVEFPEEYRQNTIHAALLRTGKVLLVAGSGNNQDNFDAKRYDTRIWDPVKKTIKKVPTPNDLFCTGHTQLANGNLLIAGGTKRYEKLKGDVKKAGGLMLVQNENPDKPITLPAGTKFTGKENGKTFVSKDPVLVPRAEKNFDPETGEFLGNTPGVGRIYVEAQKEGAKYETGTQDNYRVHGLTGDDARNTYGIAEKLALDKKDFQGIRDAYEFDPVAEKYIKVDPMKEARWYPTLTTLSDGKILSVSGLDDIGQLVPGKNEIYDPETKEWEYTDKERQFPTYPALFLMQNGKIFYSGSNAGYGPDDVGREPGVWDVETNKFKKIPGLSDPDLMETSGTVLLPPAQDEKYMVIGGGGVGESPRSSEKTRIVDLKADDPAFVDGPSLDKGTRYPQASVLPNDEVLISGGSEDYRGRSDSNILEARIYDTEKNELRRVADPLVGRNYHSGSILLPDGRVMFFGSDSLFADKANTKPGEFEQRVEIYTPPYLYGDEEQPDLAGGPQTIKRGGSGTFTSQDAASVKKVRLIRPSATTHVTDVDQRSIALDFTTDGDQITLTVPKNKNLVQSGWYMLFVTDGDGTPSKAQWVQVP
;
A
#
# COMPACT_ATOMS: atom_id res chain seq x y z
N MET A 1 72.68 45.94 12.24
CA MET A 1 71.24 46.19 12.00
C MET A 1 70.63 44.88 11.54
N THR A 2 69.94 44.19 12.45
CA THR A 2 69.33 42.89 12.21
C THR A 2 68.13 43.05 11.27
N ASP A 3 68.07 42.17 10.27
CA ASP A 3 67.12 42.20 9.13
C ASP A 3 65.65 42.07 9.59
N ARG A 4 65.10 43.20 10.04
CA ARG A 4 63.68 43.38 10.41
C ARG A 4 62.77 43.31 9.18
N ALA A 5 63.29 43.56 7.97
CA ALA A 5 62.52 43.58 6.74
C ALA A 5 62.23 42.16 6.25
N GLY A 6 63.23 41.27 6.24
CA GLY A 6 63.09 39.85 5.88
C GLY A 6 62.10 39.11 6.78
N ARG A 7 62.15 39.33 8.10
CA ARG A 7 61.21 38.70 9.07
C ARG A 7 59.77 39.17 8.89
N ARG A 8 59.53 40.45 8.56
CA ARG A 8 58.17 40.97 8.29
C ARG A 8 57.60 40.38 7.00
N ARG A 9 58.43 40.22 5.96
CA ARG A 9 58.03 39.60 4.68
C ARG A 9 57.71 38.12 4.86
N ALA A 10 58.56 37.37 5.55
CA ALA A 10 58.32 35.95 5.86
C ALA A 10 57.04 35.75 6.69
N ARG A 11 56.80 36.59 7.72
CA ARG A 11 55.57 36.54 8.53
C ARG A 11 54.32 36.85 7.71
N ARG A 12 54.37 37.83 6.80
CA ARG A 12 53.24 38.14 5.90
C ARG A 12 52.94 37.00 4.93
N ILE A 13 53.98 36.35 4.38
CA ILE A 13 53.82 35.17 3.52
C ILE A 13 53.22 34.02 4.32
N ALA A 14 53.75 33.72 5.51
CA ALA A 14 53.22 32.65 6.36
C ALA A 14 51.76 32.87 6.77
N ILE A 15 51.39 34.10 7.14
CA ILE A 15 49.99 34.46 7.44
C ILE A 15 49.12 34.35 6.19
N GLY A 16 49.61 34.84 5.03
CA GLY A 16 48.90 34.73 3.76
C GLY A 16 48.64 33.28 3.36
N THR A 17 49.66 32.41 3.46
CA THR A 17 49.52 30.97 3.20
C THR A 17 48.56 30.30 4.18
N ALA A 18 48.63 30.63 5.48
CA ALA A 18 47.72 30.09 6.48
C ALA A 18 46.26 30.51 6.23
N VAL A 19 46.03 31.77 5.82
CA VAL A 19 44.70 32.27 5.46
C VAL A 19 44.17 31.58 4.20
N VAL A 20 45.00 31.40 3.16
CA VAL A 20 44.61 30.68 1.93
C VAL A 20 44.28 29.21 2.23
N LEU A 21 45.08 28.53 3.04
CA LEU A 21 44.81 27.13 3.45
C LEU A 21 43.55 27.01 4.31
N ALA A 22 43.30 27.97 5.21
CA ALA A 22 42.06 28.02 5.98
C ALA A 22 40.84 28.25 5.08
N LEU A 23 40.92 29.18 4.12
CA LEU A 23 39.85 29.43 3.15
C LEU A 23 39.63 28.23 2.22
N ALA A 24 40.70 27.55 1.78
CA ALA A 24 40.59 26.33 0.99
C ALA A 24 40.01 25.16 1.80
N GLY A 25 40.37 25.03 3.09
CA GLY A 25 39.80 24.03 3.99
C GLY A 25 38.33 24.28 4.31
N MET A 26 37.92 25.55 4.44
CA MET A 26 36.53 25.93 4.70
C MET A 26 35.64 25.83 3.45
N ASN A 27 36.15 26.19 2.27
CA ASN A 27 35.38 26.19 1.01
C ASN A 27 35.54 24.90 0.18
N GLY A 28 36.58 24.10 0.43
CA GLY A 28 36.88 22.86 -0.30
C GLY A 28 35.75 21.83 -0.26
N PRO A 29 35.16 21.52 0.92
CA PRO A 29 33.98 20.64 1.00
C PRO A 29 32.77 21.16 0.22
N TRP A 30 32.56 22.48 0.19
CA TRP A 30 31.47 23.10 -0.56
C TRP A 30 31.70 23.02 -2.07
N LEU A 31 32.91 23.34 -2.55
CA LEU A 31 33.28 23.21 -3.97
C LEU A 31 33.22 21.75 -4.44
N TYR A 32 33.64 20.80 -3.61
CA TYR A 32 33.56 19.38 -3.90
C TYR A 32 32.09 18.91 -3.99
N ARG A 33 31.23 19.30 -3.05
CA ARG A 33 29.78 19.00 -3.10
C ARG A 33 29.11 19.62 -4.33
N PHE A 34 29.41 20.87 -4.64
CA PHE A 34 28.86 21.54 -5.82
C PHE A 34 29.33 20.87 -7.12
N GLY A 35 30.62 20.53 -7.22
CA GLY A 35 31.18 19.84 -8.38
C GLY A 35 30.62 18.43 -8.57
N THR A 36 30.46 17.68 -7.49
CA THR A 36 29.85 16.34 -7.51
C THR A 36 28.36 16.40 -7.86
N GLU A 37 27.60 17.36 -7.34
CA GLU A 37 26.20 17.57 -7.72
C GLU A 37 26.06 17.96 -9.19
N LYS A 38 26.86 18.92 -9.67
CA LYS A 38 26.86 19.31 -11.09
C LYS A 38 27.23 18.14 -12.01
N TYR A 39 28.20 17.32 -11.62
CA TYR A 39 28.57 16.12 -12.35
C TYR A 39 27.46 15.06 -12.31
N HIS A 40 26.82 14.85 -11.17
CA HIS A 40 25.67 13.95 -11.03
C HIS A 40 24.53 14.38 -11.97
N GLN A 41 24.13 15.65 -11.90
CA GLN A 41 23.12 16.23 -12.81
C GLN A 41 23.53 16.10 -14.27
N TYR A 42 24.79 16.36 -14.62
CA TYR A 42 25.28 16.14 -15.98
C TYR A 42 25.14 14.67 -16.42
N LYS A 43 25.55 13.73 -15.56
CA LYS A 43 25.57 12.29 -15.85
C LYS A 43 24.16 11.72 -16.03
N ILE A 44 23.24 12.00 -15.10
CA ILE A 44 21.87 11.47 -15.15
C ILE A 44 21.04 12.03 -16.31
N ASN A 45 21.48 13.13 -16.91
CA ASN A 45 20.82 13.76 -18.04
C ASN A 45 21.41 13.38 -19.42
N GLN A 46 22.50 12.59 -19.46
CA GLN A 46 23.06 12.12 -20.73
C GLN A 46 22.07 11.19 -21.46
N PRO A 47 21.96 11.27 -22.80
CA PRO A 47 21.11 10.37 -23.59
C PRO A 47 21.36 8.89 -23.28
N GLU A 48 22.62 8.46 -23.30
CA GLU A 48 23.03 7.06 -23.01
C GLU A 48 22.60 6.61 -21.60
N TYR A 49 22.70 7.50 -20.60
CA TYR A 49 22.26 7.17 -19.25
C TYR A 49 20.75 6.97 -19.20
N LYS A 50 19.98 7.89 -19.79
CA LYS A 50 18.51 7.82 -19.80
C LYS A 50 18.00 6.62 -20.60
N ALA A 51 18.64 6.28 -21.72
CA ALA A 51 18.32 5.11 -22.53
C ALA A 51 18.51 3.78 -21.76
N ALA A 52 19.44 3.72 -20.81
CA ALA A 52 19.64 2.54 -19.97
C ALA A 52 18.83 2.56 -18.65
N ASN A 53 18.61 3.74 -18.07
CA ASN A 53 18.17 3.90 -16.69
C ASN A 53 16.84 4.66 -16.52
N GLY A 54 16.30 5.23 -17.59
CA GLY A 54 15.16 6.14 -17.48
C GLY A 54 15.51 7.44 -16.75
N LYS A 55 14.49 8.18 -16.32
CA LYS A 55 14.64 9.45 -15.62
C LYS A 55 13.43 9.78 -14.75
N TRP A 56 13.71 10.43 -13.62
CA TRP A 56 12.71 10.97 -12.70
C TRP A 56 12.52 12.48 -12.89
N GLU A 57 11.30 12.94 -12.69
CA GLU A 57 10.92 14.35 -12.67
C GLU A 57 9.93 14.61 -11.54
N ILE A 58 10.13 15.68 -10.76
CA ILE A 58 9.17 16.12 -9.76
C ILE A 58 8.06 16.92 -10.45
N VAL A 59 6.80 16.56 -10.16
CA VAL A 59 5.62 17.35 -10.52
C VAL A 59 5.22 18.18 -9.31
N GLU A 60 5.34 19.51 -9.44
CA GLU A 60 4.85 20.43 -8.42
C GLU A 60 3.42 20.87 -8.74
N PHE A 61 2.50 20.61 -7.80
CA PHE A 61 1.18 21.22 -7.83
C PHE A 61 1.19 22.59 -7.14
N PRO A 62 0.36 23.54 -7.60
CA PRO A 62 0.12 24.77 -6.86
C PRO A 62 -0.33 24.46 -5.43
N GLU A 63 0.10 25.28 -4.47
CA GLU A 63 -0.09 25.04 -3.04
C GLU A 63 -1.55 24.73 -2.66
N GLU A 64 -2.50 25.44 -3.27
CA GLU A 64 -3.94 25.26 -3.05
C GLU A 64 -4.49 23.89 -3.44
N TYR A 65 -3.77 23.14 -4.28
CA TYR A 65 -4.15 21.79 -4.73
C TYR A 65 -3.35 20.68 -4.06
N ARG A 66 -2.30 21.01 -3.30
CA ARG A 66 -1.55 20.02 -2.54
C ARG A 66 -2.46 19.33 -1.53
N GLN A 67 -2.16 18.07 -1.27
CA GLN A 67 -2.82 17.23 -0.28
C GLN A 67 -1.89 16.06 0.08
N ASN A 68 -2.19 15.39 1.18
CA ASN A 68 -1.49 14.17 1.58
C ASN A 68 -2.12 12.98 0.85
N THR A 69 -1.73 12.76 -0.41
CA THR A 69 -2.30 11.67 -1.21
C THR A 69 -1.83 10.31 -0.69
N ILE A 70 -2.78 9.43 -0.38
CA ILE A 70 -2.53 8.13 0.25
C ILE A 70 -3.12 6.97 -0.59
N HIS A 71 -4.13 7.26 -1.41
CA HIS A 71 -4.65 6.34 -2.42
C HIS A 71 -4.57 7.02 -3.77
N ALA A 72 -4.29 6.23 -4.80
CA ALA A 72 -4.47 6.67 -6.17
C ALA A 72 -5.05 5.57 -7.03
N ALA A 73 -5.84 5.96 -8.03
CA ALA A 73 -6.34 5.05 -9.06
C ALA A 73 -6.27 5.72 -10.42
N LEU A 74 -5.79 5.00 -11.43
CA LEU A 74 -5.91 5.44 -12.81
C LEU A 74 -7.36 5.18 -13.28
N LEU A 75 -8.03 6.22 -13.73
CA LEU A 75 -9.40 6.16 -14.23
C LEU A 75 -9.42 5.88 -15.73
N ARG A 76 -10.50 5.25 -16.22
CA ARG A 76 -10.72 4.99 -17.65
C ARG A 76 -10.83 6.23 -18.55
N THR A 77 -10.81 7.43 -17.96
CA THR A 77 -10.70 8.71 -18.68
C THR A 77 -9.24 9.12 -18.95
N GLY A 78 -8.26 8.35 -18.49
CA GLY A 78 -6.83 8.68 -18.55
C GLY A 78 -6.34 9.61 -17.43
N LYS A 79 -7.25 10.07 -16.55
CA LYS A 79 -6.93 10.89 -15.38
C LYS A 79 -6.66 10.04 -14.16
N VAL A 80 -5.93 10.58 -13.19
CA VAL A 80 -5.64 9.91 -11.93
C VAL A 80 -6.49 10.52 -10.81
N LEU A 81 -7.24 9.68 -10.11
CA LEU A 81 -7.88 10.03 -8.84
C LEU A 81 -6.82 9.96 -7.74
N LEU A 82 -6.66 11.05 -6.97
CA LEU A 82 -5.75 11.12 -5.82
C LEU A 82 -6.59 11.38 -4.57
N VAL A 83 -6.65 10.41 -3.65
CA VAL A 83 -7.49 10.50 -2.46
C VAL A 83 -6.60 10.68 -1.23
N ALA A 84 -6.90 11.72 -0.45
CA ALA A 84 -6.27 11.96 0.84
C ALA A 84 -7.22 11.64 2.00
N GLY A 85 -8.52 11.93 1.84
CA GLY A 85 -9.41 12.04 3.00
C GLY A 85 -8.92 13.19 3.89
N SER A 86 -8.80 12.95 5.18
CA SER A 86 -8.09 13.86 6.09
C SER A 86 -6.57 13.87 5.91
N GLY A 87 -6.00 12.87 5.23
CA GLY A 87 -4.57 12.81 4.93
C GLY A 87 -3.68 12.48 6.14
N ASN A 88 -4.19 11.66 7.07
CA ASN A 88 -3.54 11.35 8.36
C ASN A 88 -3.11 12.60 9.15
N ASN A 89 -3.84 13.70 9.00
CA ASN A 89 -3.56 14.97 9.66
C ASN A 89 -4.66 15.29 10.69
N GLN A 90 -4.29 15.50 11.95
CA GLN A 90 -5.26 15.68 13.04
C GLN A 90 -6.13 16.93 12.82
N ASP A 91 -5.53 18.05 12.42
CA ASP A 91 -6.25 19.31 12.23
C ASP A 91 -7.29 19.19 11.09
N ASN A 92 -6.93 18.50 10.00
CA ASN A 92 -7.86 18.20 8.92
C ASN A 92 -9.06 17.40 9.42
N PHE A 93 -8.80 16.35 10.21
CA PHE A 93 -9.85 15.49 10.74
C PHE A 93 -10.78 16.23 11.70
N ASP A 94 -10.22 16.97 12.66
CA ASP A 94 -10.99 17.75 13.63
C ASP A 94 -11.85 18.83 12.94
N ALA A 95 -11.34 19.41 11.85
CA ALA A 95 -12.06 20.37 11.01
C ALA A 95 -13.00 19.74 9.98
N LYS A 96 -13.08 18.40 9.90
CA LYS A 96 -13.79 17.64 8.85
C LYS A 96 -13.43 18.07 7.42
N ARG A 97 -12.16 18.41 7.21
CA ARG A 97 -11.60 18.75 5.89
C ARG A 97 -11.12 17.46 5.21
N TYR A 98 -11.87 17.03 4.20
CA TYR A 98 -11.57 15.84 3.42
C TYR A 98 -11.26 16.20 1.97
N ASP A 99 -10.15 15.68 1.47
CA ASP A 99 -9.56 16.08 0.20
C ASP A 99 -9.46 14.93 -0.80
N THR A 100 -9.86 15.23 -2.03
CA THR A 100 -9.63 14.42 -3.22
C THR A 100 -9.22 15.36 -4.36
N ARG A 101 -8.32 14.90 -5.23
CA ARG A 101 -8.01 15.56 -6.51
C ARG A 101 -8.24 14.62 -7.69
N ILE A 102 -8.45 15.22 -8.85
CA ILE A 102 -8.24 14.56 -10.13
C ILE A 102 -7.12 15.28 -10.84
N TRP A 103 -6.11 14.52 -11.26
CA TRP A 103 -4.98 15.01 -12.03
C TRP A 103 -5.05 14.46 -13.46
N ASP A 104 -4.94 15.36 -14.43
CA ASP A 104 -4.83 15.03 -15.85
C ASP A 104 -3.33 15.01 -16.25
N PRO A 105 -2.73 13.83 -16.47
CA PRO A 105 -1.29 13.71 -16.75
C PRO A 105 -0.89 14.28 -18.11
N VAL A 106 -1.83 14.40 -19.05
CA VAL A 106 -1.58 14.92 -20.40
C VAL A 106 -1.66 16.44 -20.41
N LYS A 107 -2.75 16.99 -19.86
CA LYS A 107 -2.96 18.45 -19.80
C LYS A 107 -2.21 19.11 -18.66
N LYS A 108 -1.65 18.33 -17.74
CA LYS A 108 -0.99 18.79 -16.51
C LYS A 108 -1.90 19.67 -15.65
N THR A 109 -3.20 19.39 -15.66
CA THR A 109 -4.20 20.13 -14.86
C THR A 109 -4.62 19.31 -13.65
N ILE A 110 -4.95 19.99 -12.55
CA ILE A 110 -5.42 19.35 -11.33
C ILE A 110 -6.68 20.07 -10.84
N LYS A 111 -7.63 19.32 -10.27
CA LYS A 111 -8.85 19.90 -9.70
C LYS A 111 -9.26 19.21 -8.41
N LYS A 112 -10.03 19.92 -7.58
CA LYS A 112 -10.63 19.37 -6.35
C LYS A 112 -11.90 18.59 -6.66
N VAL A 113 -12.17 17.58 -5.85
CA VAL A 113 -13.42 16.82 -5.84
C VAL A 113 -14.02 16.89 -4.43
N PRO A 114 -15.31 17.23 -4.29
CA PRO A 114 -16.00 17.15 -2.99
C PRO A 114 -15.89 15.74 -2.40
N THR A 115 -15.35 15.62 -1.20
CA THR A 115 -15.11 14.33 -0.54
C THR A 115 -16.05 14.21 0.66
N PRO A 116 -17.00 13.27 0.65
CA PRO A 116 -18.13 13.27 1.61
C PRO A 116 -17.74 12.80 3.01
N ASN A 117 -16.78 11.87 3.12
CA ASN A 117 -16.31 11.28 4.36
C ASN A 117 -14.79 11.19 4.38
N ASP A 118 -14.22 10.74 5.50
CA ASP A 118 -12.78 10.50 5.57
C ASP A 118 -12.38 9.17 4.90
N LEU A 119 -12.01 9.28 3.63
CA LEU A 119 -11.65 8.15 2.76
C LEU A 119 -10.17 7.71 2.90
N PHE A 120 -9.41 8.26 3.85
CA PHE A 120 -7.98 7.94 4.13
C PHE A 120 -7.72 6.44 4.36
N CYS A 121 -8.72 5.65 4.76
CA CYS A 121 -8.50 4.26 5.20
C CYS A 121 -9.40 3.26 4.49
N THR A 122 -9.77 3.60 3.26
CA THR A 122 -10.70 2.83 2.44
C THR A 122 -10.02 1.71 1.66
N GLY A 123 -10.74 0.63 1.45
CA GLY A 123 -10.44 -0.32 0.38
C GLY A 123 -11.11 0.14 -0.92
N HIS A 124 -10.53 -0.18 -2.06
CA HIS A 124 -11.07 0.21 -3.36
C HIS A 124 -10.67 -0.77 -4.46
N THR A 125 -11.53 -0.90 -5.48
CA THR A 125 -11.27 -1.69 -6.70
C THR A 125 -12.19 -1.23 -7.83
N GLN A 126 -11.79 -1.42 -9.08
CA GLN A 126 -12.60 -1.04 -10.24
C GLN A 126 -13.78 -2.01 -10.43
N LEU A 127 -14.97 -1.48 -10.69
CA LEU A 127 -16.17 -2.23 -11.09
C LEU A 127 -16.22 -2.45 -12.61
N ALA A 128 -17.07 -3.38 -13.07
CA ALA A 128 -17.23 -3.71 -14.48
C ALA A 128 -17.56 -2.51 -15.40
N ASN A 129 -18.27 -1.50 -14.87
CA ASN A 129 -18.62 -0.28 -15.60
C ASN A 129 -17.49 0.77 -15.65
N GLY A 130 -16.40 0.57 -14.90
CA GLY A 130 -15.28 1.50 -14.76
C GLY A 130 -15.40 2.51 -13.61
N ASN A 131 -16.47 2.46 -12.82
CA ASN A 131 -16.50 3.16 -11.54
C ASN A 131 -15.50 2.52 -10.58
N LEU A 132 -15.00 3.29 -9.63
CA LEU A 132 -14.19 2.77 -8.54
C LEU A 132 -15.10 2.59 -7.31
N LEU A 133 -15.32 1.34 -6.88
CA LEU A 133 -15.94 1.10 -5.58
C LEU A 133 -14.91 1.48 -4.52
N ILE A 134 -15.31 2.29 -3.55
CA ILE A 134 -14.49 2.74 -2.44
C ILE A 134 -15.31 2.63 -1.15
N ALA A 135 -14.84 1.84 -0.19
CA ALA A 135 -15.60 1.50 1.01
C ALA A 135 -14.72 1.45 2.26
N GLY A 136 -15.33 1.75 3.41
CA GLY A 136 -14.66 1.90 4.68
C GLY A 136 -14.14 3.32 4.89
N GLY A 137 -13.06 3.45 5.64
CA GLY A 137 -12.48 4.75 5.98
C GLY A 137 -12.24 4.88 7.47
N THR A 138 -12.19 6.11 7.97
CA THR A 138 -11.89 6.35 9.39
C THR A 138 -12.94 7.22 10.07
N LYS A 139 -13.32 6.78 11.26
CA LYS A 139 -14.17 7.51 12.20
C LYS A 139 -13.34 8.31 13.21
N ARG A 140 -12.09 7.89 13.46
CA ARG A 140 -11.17 8.49 14.43
C ARG A 140 -9.76 7.88 14.23
N TYR A 141 -8.74 8.68 14.52
CA TYR A 141 -7.34 8.24 14.62
C TYR A 141 -6.50 9.08 15.61
N GLU A 142 -7.14 9.58 16.68
CA GLU A 142 -6.53 10.52 17.61
C GLU A 142 -5.20 9.98 18.17
N LYS A 143 -4.20 10.86 18.25
CA LYS A 143 -2.95 10.53 18.93
C LYS A 143 -3.23 10.39 20.43
N LEU A 144 -3.00 9.18 20.95
CA LEU A 144 -3.27 8.89 22.36
C LEU A 144 -2.33 9.66 23.28
N LYS A 145 -2.89 10.25 24.35
CA LYS A 145 -2.13 10.90 25.42
C LYS A 145 -1.38 9.86 26.26
N GLY A 146 -0.21 10.22 26.76
CA GLY A 146 0.62 9.35 27.61
C GLY A 146 2.09 9.70 27.52
N ASP A 147 2.93 8.91 28.18
CA ASP A 147 4.39 9.06 28.12
C ASP A 147 4.89 8.58 26.76
N VAL A 148 5.41 9.49 25.94
CA VAL A 148 5.88 9.19 24.57
C VAL A 148 7.07 8.22 24.53
N LYS A 149 7.75 7.97 25.66
CA LYS A 149 8.88 7.05 25.76
C LYS A 149 8.48 5.63 26.18
N LYS A 150 7.22 5.42 26.54
CA LYS A 150 6.70 4.14 27.01
C LYS A 150 5.72 3.57 25.99
N ALA A 151 5.85 2.28 25.72
CA ALA A 151 4.89 1.54 24.90
C ALA A 151 3.48 1.65 25.52
N GLY A 152 2.45 1.83 24.70
CA GLY A 152 1.08 1.93 25.19
C GLY A 152 0.07 1.98 24.06
N GLY A 153 -1.20 2.06 24.44
CA GLY A 153 -2.32 2.03 23.51
C GLY A 153 -3.63 1.73 24.23
N LEU A 154 -4.65 1.37 23.47
CA LEU A 154 -5.96 1.02 24.01
C LEU A 154 -6.04 -0.46 24.32
N MET A 155 -6.49 -0.77 25.53
CA MET A 155 -6.94 -2.08 25.98
C MET A 155 -8.46 -2.11 25.93
N LEU A 156 -9.01 -3.14 25.29
CA LEU A 156 -10.44 -3.41 25.24
C LEU A 156 -10.72 -4.50 26.26
N VAL A 157 -11.23 -4.09 27.41
CA VAL A 157 -11.58 -5.01 28.49
C VAL A 157 -12.94 -5.60 28.19
N GLN A 158 -12.97 -6.93 28.10
CA GLN A 158 -14.14 -7.75 27.87
C GLN A 158 -14.69 -8.22 29.21
N ASN A 159 -16.02 -8.17 29.37
CA ASN A 159 -16.73 -8.74 30.51
C ASN A 159 -17.83 -9.68 30.01
N GLU A 160 -17.64 -10.98 30.20
CA GLU A 160 -18.60 -12.03 29.82
C GLU A 160 -19.70 -12.25 30.86
N ASN A 161 -19.62 -11.59 32.02
CA ASN A 161 -20.61 -11.72 33.09
C ASN A 161 -21.89 -10.92 32.75
N PRO A 162 -23.05 -11.56 32.53
CA PRO A 162 -24.27 -10.86 32.16
C PRO A 162 -25.06 -10.32 33.36
N ASP A 163 -24.66 -10.66 34.58
CA ASP A 163 -25.42 -10.34 35.78
C ASP A 163 -24.91 -9.05 36.45
N LYS A 164 -23.62 -8.71 36.30
CA LYS A 164 -23.02 -7.49 36.87
C LYS A 164 -21.95 -6.87 35.97
N PRO A 165 -21.82 -5.52 35.97
CA PRO A 165 -20.64 -4.85 35.43
C PRO A 165 -19.43 -5.06 36.33
N ILE A 166 -18.23 -4.70 35.84
CA ILE A 166 -16.99 -4.71 36.62
C ILE A 166 -16.24 -3.40 36.45
N THR A 167 -15.76 -2.82 37.55
CA THR A 167 -14.89 -1.64 37.52
C THR A 167 -13.47 -2.06 37.84
N LEU A 168 -12.54 -1.81 36.92
CA LEU A 168 -11.11 -2.00 37.16
C LEU A 168 -10.51 -0.66 37.60
N PRO A 169 -9.80 -0.60 38.75
CA PRO A 169 -9.23 0.65 39.23
C PRO A 169 -8.04 1.13 38.36
N ALA A 170 -7.66 2.40 38.52
CA ALA A 170 -6.37 2.88 38.01
C ALA A 170 -5.22 2.04 38.59
N GLY A 171 -4.18 1.80 37.80
CA GLY A 171 -3.07 0.94 38.20
C GLY A 171 -3.31 -0.55 37.99
N THR A 172 -4.43 -0.94 37.38
CA THR A 172 -4.70 -2.35 37.02
C THR A 172 -3.67 -2.83 36.00
N LYS A 173 -3.10 -4.01 36.25
CA LYS A 173 -2.10 -4.63 35.38
C LYS A 173 -2.73 -5.64 34.44
N PHE A 174 -2.31 -5.59 33.18
CA PHE A 174 -2.70 -6.48 32.10
C PHE A 174 -1.44 -7.18 31.60
N THR A 175 -1.40 -8.50 31.60
CA THR A 175 -0.26 -9.27 31.05
C THR A 175 -0.73 -10.12 29.89
N GLY A 176 -0.09 -9.95 28.72
CA GLY A 176 -0.38 -10.73 27.52
C GLY A 176 -0.16 -12.22 27.78
N LYS A 177 -1.11 -13.05 27.37
CA LYS A 177 -1.05 -14.50 27.59
C LYS A 177 0.02 -15.13 26.71
N GLU A 178 0.23 -14.59 25.52
CA GLU A 178 1.24 -15.08 24.57
C GLU A 178 2.54 -14.29 24.67
N ASN A 179 2.47 -12.96 24.66
CA ASN A 179 3.67 -12.12 24.62
C ASN A 179 4.33 -11.91 26.00
N GLY A 180 3.62 -12.19 27.11
CA GLY A 180 4.12 -12.05 28.48
C GLY A 180 4.41 -10.60 28.93
N LYS A 181 4.14 -9.59 28.10
CA LYS A 181 4.41 -8.18 28.40
C LYS A 181 3.28 -7.60 29.25
N THR A 182 3.65 -6.70 30.17
CA THR A 182 2.72 -6.14 31.16
C THR A 182 2.54 -4.64 30.97
N PHE A 183 1.27 -4.23 30.89
CA PHE A 183 0.83 -2.84 30.76
C PHE A 183 -0.09 -2.47 31.92
N VAL A 184 -0.19 -1.18 32.23
CA VAL A 184 -0.90 -0.68 33.40
C VAL A 184 -1.86 0.44 33.01
N SER A 185 -3.10 0.35 33.47
CA SER A 185 -4.08 1.44 33.27
C SER A 185 -3.70 2.68 34.07
N LYS A 186 -3.93 3.86 33.49
CA LYS A 186 -3.73 5.15 34.17
C LYS A 186 -4.97 5.62 34.91
N ASP A 187 -6.14 5.25 34.40
CA ASP A 187 -7.45 5.63 34.90
C ASP A 187 -8.26 4.36 35.24
N PRO A 188 -9.31 4.47 36.09
CA PRO A 188 -10.26 3.39 36.25
C PRO A 188 -11.12 3.22 34.98
N VAL A 189 -11.61 2.01 34.74
CA VAL A 189 -12.56 1.71 33.66
C VAL A 189 -13.74 0.93 34.21
N LEU A 190 -14.94 1.41 33.90
CA LEU A 190 -16.18 0.66 34.11
C LEU A 190 -16.45 -0.15 32.83
N VAL A 191 -16.51 -1.47 32.97
CA VAL A 191 -16.86 -2.39 31.90
C VAL A 191 -18.30 -2.84 32.14
N PRO A 192 -19.23 -2.60 31.19
CA PRO A 192 -20.63 -2.97 31.37
C PRO A 192 -20.78 -4.50 31.52
N ARG A 193 -21.95 -4.94 32.01
CA ARG A 193 -22.32 -6.36 32.01
C ARG A 193 -22.49 -6.85 30.57
N ALA A 194 -22.33 -8.16 30.36
CA ALA A 194 -22.66 -8.77 29.09
C ALA A 194 -24.17 -8.69 28.79
N GLU A 195 -24.52 -8.51 27.53
CA GLU A 195 -25.91 -8.49 27.08
C GLU A 195 -26.35 -9.92 26.72
N LYS A 196 -27.50 -10.34 27.24
CA LYS A 196 -28.10 -11.65 26.92
C LYS A 196 -28.83 -11.55 25.59
N ASN A 197 -28.42 -12.35 24.61
CA ASN A 197 -29.05 -12.40 23.31
C ASN A 197 -30.15 -13.46 23.29
N PHE A 198 -31.28 -13.12 22.70
CA PHE A 198 -32.42 -14.03 22.52
C PHE A 198 -32.85 -14.04 21.06
N ASP A 199 -33.27 -15.19 20.58
CA ASP A 199 -33.93 -15.33 19.30
C ASP A 199 -35.26 -14.54 19.33
N PRO A 200 -35.49 -13.59 18.42
CA PRO A 200 -36.67 -12.74 18.45
C PRO A 200 -37.97 -13.48 18.11
N GLU A 201 -37.89 -14.63 17.43
CA GLU A 201 -39.05 -15.45 17.04
C GLU A 201 -39.37 -16.50 18.10
N THR A 202 -38.35 -17.14 18.67
CA THR A 202 -38.53 -18.27 19.60
C THR A 202 -38.36 -17.89 21.08
N GLY A 203 -37.68 -16.79 21.37
CA GLY A 203 -37.29 -16.39 22.72
C GLY A 203 -36.16 -17.26 23.32
N GLU A 204 -35.55 -18.14 22.54
CA GLU A 204 -34.44 -18.99 22.98
C GLU A 204 -33.19 -18.15 23.29
N PHE A 205 -32.47 -18.51 24.36
CA PHE A 205 -31.22 -17.83 24.71
C PHE A 205 -30.09 -18.27 23.77
N LEU A 206 -29.51 -17.30 23.05
CA LEU A 206 -28.48 -17.54 22.02
C LEU A 206 -27.04 -17.37 22.53
N GLY A 207 -26.86 -16.85 23.75
CA GLY A 207 -25.55 -16.56 24.32
C GLY A 207 -25.43 -15.12 24.82
N ASN A 208 -24.25 -14.77 25.32
CA ASN A 208 -23.94 -13.42 25.81
C ASN A 208 -23.05 -12.67 24.82
N THR A 209 -23.38 -11.42 24.52
CA THR A 209 -22.42 -10.46 23.92
C THR A 209 -21.63 -9.82 25.06
N PRO A 210 -20.29 -9.96 25.12
CA PRO A 210 -19.50 -9.38 26.19
C PRO A 210 -19.67 -7.86 26.28
N GLY A 211 -19.70 -7.33 27.50
CA GLY A 211 -19.60 -5.90 27.73
C GLY A 211 -18.17 -5.43 27.43
N VAL A 212 -18.02 -4.32 26.71
CA VAL A 212 -16.71 -3.79 26.30
C VAL A 212 -16.42 -2.45 26.97
N GLY A 213 -15.26 -2.34 27.64
CA GLY A 213 -14.76 -1.10 28.21
C GLY A 213 -13.38 -0.76 27.64
N ARG A 214 -13.21 0.46 27.13
CA ARG A 214 -11.95 0.90 26.51
C ARG A 214 -11.12 1.67 27.53
N ILE A 215 -9.83 1.33 27.67
CA ILE A 215 -8.94 2.01 28.61
C ILE A 215 -7.52 2.15 28.05
N TYR A 216 -6.90 3.31 28.24
CA TYR A 216 -5.49 3.50 27.91
C TYR A 216 -4.60 2.77 28.91
N VAL A 217 -3.65 1.99 28.37
CA VAL A 217 -2.63 1.28 29.15
C VAL A 217 -1.23 1.64 28.68
N GLU A 218 -0.27 1.57 29.60
CA GLU A 218 1.13 1.92 29.32
C GLU A 218 2.09 0.96 30.02
N ALA A 219 3.22 0.68 29.39
CA ALA A 219 4.29 -0.10 29.97
C ALA A 219 4.85 0.60 31.22
N GLN A 220 5.32 -0.18 32.19
CA GLN A 220 5.88 0.39 33.43
C GLN A 220 7.24 1.08 33.20
N LYS A 221 7.97 0.67 32.16
CA LYS A 221 9.34 1.09 31.87
C LYS A 221 9.43 1.65 30.44
N GLU A 222 10.36 2.56 30.22
CA GLU A 222 10.62 3.19 28.93
C GLU A 222 11.37 2.27 27.96
N GLY A 223 11.13 2.48 26.66
CA GLY A 223 11.90 1.89 25.57
C GLY A 223 11.23 0.74 24.82
N ALA A 224 11.69 0.52 23.59
CA ALA A 224 11.06 -0.34 22.60
C ALA A 224 10.97 -1.83 22.96
N LYS A 225 11.81 -2.30 23.88
CA LYS A 225 11.77 -3.70 24.35
C LYS A 225 10.43 -4.10 24.99
N TYR A 226 9.62 -3.14 25.43
CA TYR A 226 8.32 -3.40 26.06
C TYR A 226 7.13 -3.30 25.10
N GLU A 227 7.35 -3.03 23.81
CA GLU A 227 6.29 -2.91 22.80
C GLU A 227 5.72 -4.26 22.36
N THR A 228 4.49 -4.30 21.87
CA THR A 228 3.94 -5.46 21.14
C THR A 228 3.67 -5.09 19.69
N GLY A 229 3.75 -6.07 18.78
CA GLY A 229 3.52 -5.88 17.35
C GLY A 229 2.16 -6.38 16.86
N THR A 230 1.51 -7.27 17.60
CA THR A 230 0.29 -7.99 17.21
C THR A 230 -0.72 -8.04 18.35
N GLN A 231 -1.94 -8.45 18.03
CA GLN A 231 -3.01 -8.63 19.00
C GLN A 231 -2.66 -9.75 19.99
N ASP A 232 -2.97 -9.55 21.28
CA ASP A 232 -2.91 -10.61 22.30
C ASP A 232 -4.13 -10.50 23.24
N ASN A 233 -4.44 -11.60 23.91
CA ASN A 233 -5.40 -11.67 25.00
C ASN A 233 -4.65 -11.45 26.34
N TYR A 234 -5.10 -10.48 27.12
CA TYR A 234 -4.45 -10.05 28.35
C TYR A 234 -5.18 -10.55 29.59
N ARG A 235 -4.43 -11.20 30.48
CA ARG A 235 -4.90 -11.53 31.83
C ARG A 235 -4.93 -10.27 32.70
N VAL A 236 -6.05 -10.05 33.38
CA VAL A 236 -6.21 -8.97 34.37
C VAL A 236 -5.70 -9.45 35.73
N HIS A 237 -4.74 -8.74 36.31
CA HIS A 237 -4.20 -9.07 37.64
C HIS A 237 -5.14 -8.64 38.76
N GLY A 238 -5.13 -9.38 39.86
CA GLY A 238 -5.93 -9.10 41.06
C GLY A 238 -7.34 -9.68 41.03
N LEU A 239 -7.79 -10.21 39.88
CA LEU A 239 -9.04 -10.95 39.78
C LEU A 239 -8.82 -12.43 40.13
N THR A 240 -9.83 -13.05 40.75
CA THR A 240 -9.85 -14.48 41.08
C THR A 240 -11.23 -15.07 40.76
N GLY A 241 -11.35 -16.41 40.79
CA GLY A 241 -12.63 -17.09 40.61
C GLY A 241 -13.32 -16.73 39.29
N ASP A 242 -14.60 -16.40 39.36
CA ASP A 242 -15.46 -16.14 38.20
C ASP A 242 -15.08 -14.84 37.49
N ASP A 243 -14.68 -13.81 38.25
CA ASP A 243 -14.26 -12.52 37.69
C ASP A 243 -12.98 -12.69 36.85
N ALA A 244 -12.06 -13.58 37.24
CA ALA A 244 -10.86 -13.88 36.44
C ALA A 244 -11.16 -14.67 35.16
N ARG A 245 -12.23 -15.48 35.14
CA ARG A 245 -12.66 -16.22 33.95
C ARG A 245 -13.41 -15.32 32.98
N ASN A 246 -14.27 -14.46 33.51
CA ASN A 246 -15.18 -13.63 32.73
C ASN A 246 -14.57 -12.28 32.30
N THR A 247 -13.40 -11.89 32.81
CA THR A 247 -12.81 -10.59 32.51
C THR A 247 -11.38 -10.72 31.98
N TYR A 248 -11.17 -10.24 30.76
CA TYR A 248 -9.88 -10.25 30.08
C TYR A 248 -9.74 -9.01 29.17
N GLY A 249 -8.51 -8.69 28.79
CA GLY A 249 -8.24 -7.61 27.84
C GLY A 249 -7.96 -8.15 26.44
N ILE A 250 -8.28 -7.38 25.42
CA ILE A 250 -7.76 -7.54 24.06
C ILE A 250 -7.09 -6.22 23.69
N ALA A 251 -5.88 -6.28 23.17
CA ALA A 251 -5.19 -5.13 22.63
C ALA A 251 -4.51 -5.54 21.33
N GLU A 252 -4.56 -4.65 20.32
CA GLU A 252 -3.74 -4.70 19.12
C GLU A 252 -2.25 -4.39 19.47
N LYS A 253 -1.51 -3.71 18.60
CA LYS A 253 -0.15 -3.25 18.96
C LYS A 253 -0.20 -2.24 20.12
N LEU A 254 0.63 -2.46 21.14
CA LEU A 254 0.90 -1.52 22.22
C LEU A 254 2.35 -1.06 22.10
N ALA A 255 2.56 0.09 21.45
CA ALA A 255 3.88 0.53 21.01
C ALA A 255 4.08 2.06 21.19
N LEU A 256 5.06 2.67 20.51
CA LEU A 256 5.38 4.09 20.68
C LEU A 256 4.59 4.99 19.72
N ASP A 257 4.21 4.50 18.53
CA ASP A 257 3.27 5.18 17.63
C ASP A 257 1.82 4.84 18.02
N LYS A 258 1.31 5.57 19.02
CA LYS A 258 0.02 5.32 19.68
C LYS A 258 -1.13 6.04 18.98
N LYS A 259 -2.12 5.27 18.53
CA LYS A 259 -3.28 5.76 17.76
C LYS A 259 -4.56 5.04 18.17
N ASP A 260 -5.68 5.76 18.12
CA ASP A 260 -7.04 5.23 18.28
C ASP A 260 -7.75 5.17 16.93
N PHE A 261 -7.43 4.15 16.12
CA PHE A 261 -8.04 3.95 14.81
C PHE A 261 -9.41 3.27 14.92
N GLN A 262 -10.42 3.83 14.28
CA GLN A 262 -11.79 3.28 14.20
C GLN A 262 -12.29 3.36 12.76
N GLY A 263 -12.95 2.30 12.29
CA GLY A 263 -13.54 2.21 10.96
C GLY A 263 -14.90 2.90 10.82
N ILE A 264 -15.31 3.13 9.57
CA ILE A 264 -16.68 3.51 9.19
C ILE A 264 -17.27 2.47 8.23
N ARG A 265 -18.59 2.51 8.02
CA ARG A 265 -19.33 1.60 7.14
C ARG A 265 -19.54 2.16 5.73
N ASP A 266 -19.29 3.45 5.53
CA ASP A 266 -19.65 4.17 4.32
C ASP A 266 -19.01 3.57 3.06
N ALA A 267 -19.77 3.55 1.97
CA ALA A 267 -19.33 3.10 0.66
C ALA A 267 -19.84 4.02 -0.44
N TYR A 268 -19.03 4.15 -1.49
CA TYR A 268 -19.30 4.98 -2.66
C TYR A 268 -18.84 4.29 -3.93
N GLU A 269 -19.51 4.56 -5.04
CA GLU A 269 -18.96 4.40 -6.36
C GLU A 269 -18.45 5.76 -6.85
N PHE A 270 -17.15 5.87 -7.12
CA PHE A 270 -16.62 7.05 -7.79
C PHE A 270 -16.82 6.92 -9.30
N ASP A 271 -17.63 7.82 -9.87
CA ASP A 271 -17.88 7.89 -11.31
C ASP A 271 -16.78 8.74 -11.98
N PRO A 272 -15.95 8.17 -12.87
CA PRO A 272 -14.84 8.87 -13.50
C PRO A 272 -15.24 9.88 -14.58
N VAL A 273 -16.48 9.81 -15.10
CA VAL A 273 -17.00 10.75 -16.09
C VAL A 273 -17.66 11.93 -15.41
N ALA A 274 -18.52 11.66 -14.42
CA ALA A 274 -19.13 12.71 -13.60
C ALA A 274 -18.14 13.32 -12.59
N GLU A 275 -17.01 12.63 -12.33
CA GLU A 275 -15.93 13.05 -11.46
C GLU A 275 -16.43 13.33 -10.02
N LYS A 276 -17.26 12.43 -9.50
CA LYS A 276 -17.95 12.54 -8.20
C LYS A 276 -18.11 11.20 -7.50
N TYR A 277 -18.16 11.23 -6.17
CA TYR A 277 -18.57 10.09 -5.35
C TYR A 277 -20.09 9.95 -5.34
N ILE A 278 -20.60 8.77 -5.66
CA ILE A 278 -22.02 8.40 -5.62
C ILE A 278 -22.21 7.46 -4.44
N LYS A 279 -23.02 7.87 -3.46
CA LYS A 279 -23.30 7.05 -2.28
C LYS A 279 -24.07 5.79 -2.68
N VAL A 280 -23.64 4.65 -2.15
CA VAL A 280 -24.34 3.35 -2.25
C VAL A 280 -24.63 2.84 -0.84
N ASP A 281 -25.20 1.63 -0.72
CA ASP A 281 -25.46 1.09 0.60
C ASP A 281 -24.15 0.92 1.39
N PRO A 282 -24.17 1.21 2.70
CA PRO A 282 -23.01 1.00 3.54
C PRO A 282 -22.74 -0.49 3.74
N MET A 283 -21.47 -0.82 3.99
CA MET A 283 -21.08 -2.13 4.48
C MET A 283 -21.82 -2.47 5.78
N LYS A 284 -22.02 -3.75 6.06
CA LYS A 284 -22.56 -4.24 7.33
C LYS A 284 -21.55 -4.01 8.47
N GLU A 285 -20.27 -4.23 8.20
CA GLU A 285 -19.19 -3.97 9.15
C GLU A 285 -18.52 -2.62 8.93
N ALA A 286 -18.15 -1.96 10.03
CA ALA A 286 -17.25 -0.82 9.95
C ALA A 286 -15.83 -1.34 9.65
N ARG A 287 -15.12 -0.71 8.71
CA ARG A 287 -13.79 -1.18 8.31
C ARG A 287 -12.84 -0.02 8.07
N TRP A 288 -11.78 0.01 8.86
CA TRP A 288 -10.55 0.74 8.58
C TRP A 288 -9.52 -0.22 7.98
N TYR A 289 -8.99 0.08 6.80
CA TYR A 289 -8.07 -0.79 6.03
C TYR A 289 -8.63 -2.14 5.55
N PRO A 290 -9.83 -2.19 4.94
CA PRO A 290 -10.29 -3.40 4.26
C PRO A 290 -9.59 -3.58 2.91
N THR A 291 -9.43 -4.83 2.47
CA THR A 291 -9.20 -5.11 1.03
C THR A 291 -10.54 -5.32 0.34
N LEU A 292 -10.73 -4.66 -0.79
CA LEU A 292 -11.80 -4.95 -1.75
C LEU A 292 -11.19 -5.71 -2.93
N THR A 293 -11.70 -6.90 -3.26
CA THR A 293 -11.20 -7.70 -4.39
C THR A 293 -12.33 -8.28 -5.21
N THR A 294 -12.18 -8.31 -6.53
CA THR A 294 -13.22 -8.78 -7.46
C THR A 294 -13.28 -10.31 -7.51
N LEU A 295 -14.47 -10.89 -7.37
CA LEU A 295 -14.75 -12.32 -7.48
C LEU A 295 -15.09 -12.74 -8.93
N SER A 296 -15.19 -14.05 -9.16
CA SER A 296 -15.51 -14.65 -10.47
C SER A 296 -16.83 -14.18 -11.09
N ASP A 297 -17.81 -13.79 -10.30
CA ASP A 297 -19.12 -13.31 -10.75
C ASP A 297 -19.19 -11.79 -10.92
N GLY A 298 -18.07 -11.07 -10.69
CA GLY A 298 -17.99 -9.62 -10.79
C GLY A 298 -18.43 -8.88 -9.52
N LYS A 299 -18.90 -9.60 -8.49
CA LYS A 299 -19.14 -9.03 -7.17
C LYS A 299 -17.82 -8.73 -6.45
N ILE A 300 -17.86 -7.85 -5.46
CA ILE A 300 -16.67 -7.40 -4.75
C ILE A 300 -16.67 -7.93 -3.32
N LEU A 301 -15.66 -8.72 -2.97
CA LEU A 301 -15.44 -9.19 -1.61
C LEU A 301 -14.71 -8.12 -0.79
N SER A 302 -15.26 -7.74 0.36
CA SER A 302 -14.62 -6.91 1.39
C SER A 302 -14.14 -7.79 2.55
N VAL A 303 -12.85 -7.66 2.90
CA VAL A 303 -12.18 -8.53 3.87
C VAL A 303 -11.43 -7.70 4.91
N SER A 304 -11.49 -8.15 6.17
CA SER A 304 -10.75 -7.60 7.30
C SER A 304 -11.10 -6.13 7.61
N GLY A 305 -10.15 -5.39 8.18
CA GLY A 305 -10.28 -4.02 8.65
C GLY A 305 -10.54 -3.94 10.16
N LEU A 306 -10.35 -2.74 10.73
CA LEU A 306 -10.73 -2.46 12.12
C LEU A 306 -12.16 -1.94 12.21
N ASP A 307 -12.90 -2.40 13.22
CA ASP A 307 -14.28 -2.04 13.50
C ASP A 307 -14.42 -0.60 14.06
N ASP A 308 -15.63 -0.22 14.46
CA ASP A 308 -15.94 1.13 14.94
C ASP A 308 -15.40 1.45 16.35
N ILE A 309 -14.73 0.50 17.01
CA ILE A 309 -14.04 0.66 18.29
C ILE A 309 -12.55 0.26 18.24
N GLY A 310 -12.05 -0.13 17.08
CA GLY A 310 -10.65 -0.39 16.79
C GLY A 310 -10.19 -1.84 17.00
N GLN A 311 -11.12 -2.81 17.01
CA GLN A 311 -10.77 -4.24 16.96
C GLN A 311 -10.66 -4.70 15.53
N LEU A 312 -9.79 -5.67 15.26
CA LEU A 312 -9.85 -6.40 14.01
C LEU A 312 -11.22 -7.10 13.84
N VAL A 313 -11.88 -6.88 12.70
CA VAL A 313 -13.12 -7.59 12.35
C VAL A 313 -12.83 -9.09 12.36
N PRO A 314 -13.61 -9.92 13.09
CA PRO A 314 -13.25 -11.32 13.38
C PRO A 314 -13.58 -12.27 12.22
N GLY A 315 -13.19 -11.90 11.00
CA GLY A 315 -13.40 -12.71 9.81
C GLY A 315 -14.81 -12.67 9.22
N LYS A 316 -15.68 -11.80 9.71
CA LYS A 316 -16.96 -11.48 9.07
C LYS A 316 -16.69 -10.73 7.77
N ASN A 317 -16.79 -11.43 6.65
CA ASN A 317 -16.57 -10.87 5.32
C ASN A 317 -17.92 -10.61 4.64
N GLU A 318 -17.93 -9.71 3.68
CA GLU A 318 -19.15 -9.31 2.98
C GLU A 318 -18.88 -9.06 1.49
N ILE A 319 -19.92 -9.23 0.68
CA ILE A 319 -19.89 -9.15 -0.77
C ILE A 319 -20.80 -8.00 -1.20
N TYR A 320 -20.26 -7.08 -1.99
CA TYR A 320 -21.02 -6.05 -2.71
C TYR A 320 -21.47 -6.58 -4.06
N ASP A 321 -22.77 -6.50 -4.32
CA ASP A 321 -23.32 -6.73 -5.64
C ASP A 321 -23.48 -5.39 -6.39
N PRO A 322 -22.72 -5.14 -7.48
CA PRO A 322 -22.81 -3.90 -8.23
C PRO A 322 -24.13 -3.72 -9.00
N GLU A 323 -24.92 -4.77 -9.20
CA GLU A 323 -26.23 -4.69 -9.85
C GLU A 323 -27.30 -4.13 -8.89
N THR A 324 -27.34 -4.63 -7.65
CA THR A 324 -28.29 -4.17 -6.61
C THR A 324 -27.76 -2.97 -5.82
N LYS A 325 -26.43 -2.80 -5.78
CA LYS A 325 -25.69 -1.85 -4.95
C LYS A 325 -25.83 -2.10 -3.45
N GLU A 326 -26.01 -3.36 -3.08
CA GLU A 326 -26.21 -3.82 -1.70
C GLU A 326 -25.06 -4.71 -1.24
N TRP A 327 -24.97 -4.90 0.07
CA TRP A 327 -23.97 -5.75 0.72
C TRP A 327 -24.61 -6.94 1.43
N GLU A 328 -24.01 -8.12 1.31
CA GLU A 328 -24.42 -9.34 2.00
C GLU A 328 -23.22 -10.00 2.69
N TYR A 329 -23.43 -10.57 3.88
CA TYR A 329 -22.38 -11.35 4.53
C TYR A 329 -22.07 -12.62 3.74
N THR A 330 -20.82 -13.06 3.76
CA THR A 330 -20.47 -14.43 3.39
C THR A 330 -20.97 -15.41 4.45
N ASP A 331 -21.39 -16.61 4.05
CA ASP A 331 -21.92 -17.64 4.96
C ASP A 331 -20.94 -18.08 6.08
N LYS A 332 -19.64 -17.92 5.87
CA LYS A 332 -18.60 -18.43 6.77
C LYS A 332 -17.53 -17.40 7.03
N GLU A 333 -17.05 -17.40 8.27
CA GLU A 333 -16.01 -16.47 8.70
C GLU A 333 -14.61 -16.94 8.28
N ARG A 334 -13.77 -15.99 7.87
CA ARG A 334 -12.33 -16.18 7.71
C ARG A 334 -11.60 -14.89 8.02
N GLN A 335 -10.76 -14.94 9.04
CA GLN A 335 -10.00 -13.78 9.52
C GLN A 335 -8.67 -13.63 8.80
N PHE A 336 -8.31 -12.38 8.51
CA PHE A 336 -7.02 -11.95 7.98
C PHE A 336 -6.60 -10.64 8.68
N PRO A 337 -5.29 -10.31 8.70
CA PRO A 337 -4.82 -8.95 9.02
C PRO A 337 -5.34 -7.93 7.99
N THR A 338 -5.15 -6.64 8.28
CA THR A 338 -5.64 -5.52 7.43
C THR A 338 -4.91 -5.44 6.09
N TYR A 339 -5.57 -4.88 5.07
CA TYR A 339 -5.14 -4.89 3.66
C TYR A 339 -4.47 -6.20 3.22
N PRO A 340 -5.13 -7.38 3.39
CA PRO A 340 -4.55 -8.62 2.90
C PRO A 340 -4.47 -8.55 1.37
N ALA A 341 -3.32 -8.92 0.80
CA ALA A 341 -3.13 -8.92 -0.65
C ALA A 341 -3.84 -10.14 -1.27
N LEU A 342 -5.06 -9.92 -1.79
CA LEU A 342 -5.99 -10.95 -2.24
C LEU A 342 -6.29 -10.84 -3.74
N PHE A 343 -5.90 -11.86 -4.51
CA PHE A 343 -6.00 -11.85 -5.97
C PHE A 343 -6.89 -12.97 -6.50
N LEU A 344 -7.80 -12.65 -7.42
CA LEU A 344 -8.57 -13.64 -8.17
C LEU A 344 -7.65 -14.47 -9.08
N MET A 345 -7.67 -15.79 -8.88
CA MET A 345 -6.97 -16.79 -9.68
C MET A 345 -7.83 -17.24 -10.86
N GLN A 346 -7.23 -17.82 -11.90
CA GLN A 346 -7.94 -18.25 -13.11
C GLN A 346 -8.99 -19.35 -12.86
N ASN A 347 -8.84 -20.12 -11.78
CA ASN A 347 -9.80 -21.14 -11.34
C ASN A 347 -10.95 -20.59 -10.47
N GLY A 348 -10.97 -19.28 -10.19
CA GLY A 348 -12.02 -18.60 -9.42
C GLY A 348 -11.80 -18.55 -7.91
N LYS A 349 -10.71 -19.15 -7.41
CA LYS A 349 -10.27 -19.01 -6.02
C LYS A 349 -9.50 -17.71 -5.81
N ILE A 350 -9.27 -17.36 -4.56
CA ILE A 350 -8.48 -16.20 -4.16
C ILE A 350 -7.10 -16.66 -3.69
N PHE A 351 -6.04 -16.12 -4.27
CA PHE A 351 -4.70 -16.25 -3.73
C PHE A 351 -4.43 -15.16 -2.70
N TYR A 352 -4.00 -15.57 -1.51
CA TYR A 352 -3.46 -14.70 -0.48
C TYR A 352 -1.94 -14.89 -0.41
N SER A 353 -1.18 -13.82 -0.63
CA SER A 353 0.28 -13.87 -0.70
C SER A 353 1.00 -13.86 0.67
N GLY A 354 0.27 -13.60 1.76
CA GLY A 354 0.85 -13.30 3.07
C GLY A 354 1.09 -11.80 3.31
N SER A 355 1.22 -10.98 2.25
CA SER A 355 1.40 -9.53 2.38
C SER A 355 0.18 -8.88 3.02
N ASN A 356 0.42 -7.99 3.98
CA ASN A 356 -0.61 -7.30 4.75
C ASN A 356 -0.09 -6.00 5.40
N ALA A 357 -1.00 -5.18 5.94
CA ALA A 357 -0.68 -3.94 6.65
C ALA A 357 -0.64 -4.09 8.19
N GLY A 358 -0.80 -5.31 8.71
CA GLY A 358 -0.73 -5.65 10.13
C GLY A 358 -2.08 -5.73 10.83
N TYR A 359 -2.05 -5.62 12.17
CA TYR A 359 -3.17 -5.89 13.09
C TYR A 359 -3.59 -7.37 13.17
N GLY A 360 -4.33 -7.72 14.21
CA GLY A 360 -4.68 -9.10 14.52
C GLY A 360 -3.53 -9.90 15.14
N PRO A 361 -3.78 -11.16 15.50
CA PRO A 361 -2.79 -12.03 16.11
C PRO A 361 -1.71 -12.44 15.10
N ASP A 362 -0.58 -12.97 15.57
CA ASP A 362 0.55 -13.39 14.71
C ASP A 362 0.41 -14.82 14.16
N ASP A 363 -0.63 -15.57 14.55
CA ASP A 363 -0.86 -16.96 14.20
C ASP A 363 -2.14 -17.20 13.37
N VAL A 364 -3.03 -16.20 13.22
CA VAL A 364 -4.24 -16.29 12.39
C VAL A 364 -4.10 -15.46 11.12
N GLY A 365 -4.35 -16.10 9.97
CA GLY A 365 -4.43 -15.41 8.68
C GLY A 365 -3.11 -14.82 8.19
N ARG A 366 -1.96 -15.27 8.70
CA ARG A 366 -0.61 -14.82 8.30
C ARG A 366 0.04 -15.69 7.21
N GLU A 367 -0.37 -16.94 7.11
CA GLU A 367 0.22 -17.88 6.15
C GLU A 367 -0.38 -17.70 4.75
N PRO A 368 0.46 -17.67 3.69
CA PRO A 368 -0.04 -17.58 2.33
C PRO A 368 -0.81 -18.84 1.93
N GLY A 369 -1.74 -18.69 1.00
CA GLY A 369 -2.59 -19.80 0.59
C GLY A 369 -3.59 -19.47 -0.48
N VAL A 370 -4.28 -20.52 -0.92
CA VAL A 370 -5.40 -20.44 -1.86
C VAL A 370 -6.70 -20.62 -1.06
N TRP A 371 -7.55 -19.61 -1.13
CA TRP A 371 -8.85 -19.56 -0.49
C TRP A 371 -9.97 -19.76 -1.50
N ASP A 372 -10.75 -20.81 -1.28
CA ASP A 372 -12.03 -21.03 -1.94
C ASP A 372 -13.12 -20.34 -1.11
N VAL A 373 -13.63 -19.20 -1.59
CA VAL A 373 -14.55 -18.33 -0.83
C VAL A 373 -15.89 -19.03 -0.56
N GLU A 374 -16.43 -19.75 -1.54
CA GLU A 374 -17.72 -20.45 -1.43
C GLU A 374 -17.67 -21.56 -0.37
N THR A 375 -16.64 -22.43 -0.42
CA THR A 375 -16.53 -23.53 0.53
C THR A 375 -15.88 -23.13 1.85
N ASN A 376 -15.20 -21.97 1.87
CA ASN A 376 -14.29 -21.48 2.87
C ASN A 376 -13.06 -22.38 3.12
N LYS A 377 -12.68 -23.25 2.16
CA LYS A 377 -11.46 -24.06 2.27
C LYS A 377 -10.22 -23.20 2.00
N PHE A 378 -9.17 -23.40 2.80
CA PHE A 378 -7.89 -22.70 2.64
C PHE A 378 -6.75 -23.71 2.53
N LYS A 379 -6.08 -23.73 1.38
CA LYS A 379 -4.90 -24.57 1.15
C LYS A 379 -3.65 -23.70 1.28
N LYS A 380 -2.85 -23.94 2.32
CA LYS A 380 -1.58 -23.24 2.53
C LYS A 380 -0.61 -23.49 1.38
N ILE A 381 0.17 -22.49 1.02
CA ILE A 381 1.30 -22.60 0.08
C ILE A 381 2.62 -22.55 0.88
N PRO A 382 3.48 -23.58 0.80
CA PRO A 382 4.74 -23.62 1.54
C PRO A 382 5.85 -22.79 0.85
N GLY A 383 7.05 -22.78 1.44
CA GLY A 383 8.27 -22.26 0.83
C GLY A 383 8.56 -20.77 1.06
N LEU A 384 7.70 -20.05 1.79
CA LEU A 384 7.86 -18.61 2.00
C LEU A 384 9.07 -18.31 2.89
N SER A 385 10.08 -17.65 2.33
CA SER A 385 11.21 -17.08 3.08
C SER A 385 10.81 -15.80 3.84
N ASP A 386 11.45 -15.58 4.99
CA ASP A 386 11.16 -14.53 5.97
C ASP A 386 9.65 -14.37 6.23
N PRO A 387 8.94 -15.45 6.64
CA PRO A 387 7.48 -15.43 6.80
C PRO A 387 7.01 -14.49 7.91
N ASP A 388 7.90 -14.10 8.83
CA ASP A 388 7.64 -13.13 9.89
C ASP A 388 7.92 -11.67 9.46
N LEU A 389 8.36 -11.44 8.21
CA LEU A 389 8.66 -10.13 7.64
C LEU A 389 7.68 -9.75 6.50
N MET A 390 6.41 -10.13 6.64
CA MET A 390 5.40 -9.95 5.59
C MET A 390 4.56 -8.69 5.72
N GLU A 391 4.52 -8.05 6.89
CA GLU A 391 3.86 -6.75 7.01
C GLU A 391 4.59 -5.73 6.13
N THR A 392 3.83 -4.87 5.43
CA THR A 392 4.37 -3.81 4.57
C THR A 392 5.18 -4.31 3.36
N SER A 393 5.05 -5.59 2.98
CA SER A 393 5.57 -6.13 1.72
C SER A 393 4.61 -5.81 0.57
N GLY A 394 5.16 -5.66 -0.64
CA GLY A 394 4.36 -5.52 -1.87
C GLY A 394 4.06 -6.89 -2.50
N THR A 395 2.97 -6.99 -3.25
CA THR A 395 2.66 -8.17 -4.08
C THR A 395 2.29 -7.76 -5.50
N VAL A 396 2.82 -8.48 -6.49
CA VAL A 396 2.47 -8.30 -7.91
C VAL A 396 2.14 -9.65 -8.55
N LEU A 397 1.04 -9.72 -9.30
CA LEU A 397 0.81 -10.77 -10.29
C LEU A 397 1.68 -10.47 -11.51
N LEU A 398 2.73 -11.27 -11.71
CA LEU A 398 3.72 -11.04 -12.74
C LEU A 398 3.08 -11.10 -14.14
N PRO A 399 3.49 -10.23 -15.07
CA PRO A 399 3.10 -10.33 -16.47
C PRO A 399 3.77 -11.54 -17.15
N PRO A 400 3.08 -12.26 -18.05
CA PRO A 400 1.64 -12.19 -18.28
C PRO A 400 0.86 -12.90 -17.16
N ALA A 401 -0.30 -12.35 -16.79
CA ALA A 401 -1.21 -12.91 -15.77
C ALA A 401 -1.67 -14.34 -16.07
N GLN A 402 -1.56 -14.76 -17.34
CA GLN A 402 -1.73 -16.13 -17.79
C GLN A 402 -0.88 -17.13 -17.00
N ASP A 403 0.29 -16.74 -16.50
CA ASP A 403 1.23 -17.66 -15.85
C ASP A 403 0.86 -17.96 -14.39
N GLU A 404 -0.03 -17.16 -13.78
CA GLU A 404 -0.36 -17.23 -12.34
C GLU A 404 0.88 -17.28 -11.43
N LYS A 405 1.91 -16.51 -11.81
CA LYS A 405 3.10 -16.28 -11.01
C LYS A 405 2.95 -15.01 -10.20
N TYR A 406 3.15 -15.10 -8.89
CA TYR A 406 3.04 -13.97 -7.98
C TYR A 406 4.37 -13.72 -7.30
N MET A 407 4.78 -12.46 -7.20
CA MET A 407 5.99 -12.04 -6.52
C MET A 407 5.65 -11.19 -5.31
N VAL A 408 6.11 -11.61 -4.14
CA VAL A 408 6.17 -10.81 -2.91
C VAL A 408 7.50 -10.10 -2.84
N ILE A 409 7.50 -8.81 -2.48
CA ILE A 409 8.69 -7.97 -2.46
C ILE A 409 8.87 -7.36 -1.07
N GLY A 410 10.02 -7.63 -0.45
CA GLY A 410 10.44 -7.00 0.81
C GLY A 410 9.49 -7.26 1.98
N GLY A 411 9.16 -6.20 2.71
CA GLY A 411 8.37 -6.24 3.94
C GLY A 411 9.21 -6.09 5.20
N GLY A 412 8.57 -6.16 6.35
CA GLY A 412 9.26 -6.15 7.62
C GLY A 412 8.46 -6.76 8.75
N GLY A 413 9.08 -6.83 9.92
CA GLY A 413 8.51 -7.51 11.06
C GLY A 413 7.21 -6.87 11.55
N VAL A 414 6.47 -7.60 12.36
CA VAL A 414 5.19 -7.13 12.91
C VAL A 414 5.32 -5.79 13.66
N GLY A 415 4.35 -4.89 13.44
CA GLY A 415 4.28 -3.58 14.10
C GLY A 415 5.50 -2.69 13.83
N GLU A 416 6.14 -2.21 14.90
CA GLU A 416 7.25 -1.23 14.85
C GLU A 416 8.65 -1.87 14.78
N SER A 417 8.70 -3.15 14.39
CA SER A 417 9.93 -3.94 14.32
C SER A 417 11.00 -3.29 13.43
N PRO A 418 12.28 -3.26 13.87
CA PRO A 418 13.42 -2.82 13.06
C PRO A 418 13.76 -3.74 11.89
N ARG A 419 13.21 -4.95 11.85
CA ARG A 419 13.56 -5.94 10.83
C ARG A 419 12.81 -5.64 9.53
N SER A 420 13.52 -5.77 8.43
CA SER A 420 13.01 -5.67 7.06
C SER A 420 13.66 -6.74 6.17
N SER A 421 12.93 -7.21 5.17
CA SER A 421 13.40 -8.25 4.23
C SER A 421 13.87 -7.62 2.94
N GLU A 422 15.00 -8.12 2.42
CA GLU A 422 15.52 -7.76 1.09
C GLU A 422 15.03 -8.72 -0.01
N LYS A 423 14.31 -9.77 0.35
CA LYS A 423 13.98 -10.86 -0.56
C LYS A 423 12.78 -10.54 -1.45
N THR A 424 12.87 -10.99 -2.70
CA THR A 424 11.68 -11.31 -3.48
C THR A 424 11.35 -12.79 -3.33
N ARG A 425 10.05 -13.15 -3.26
CA ARG A 425 9.59 -14.54 -3.17
C ARG A 425 8.53 -14.76 -4.23
N ILE A 426 8.76 -15.72 -5.12
CA ILE A 426 7.92 -15.99 -6.28
C ILE A 426 7.21 -17.33 -6.08
N VAL A 427 5.91 -17.39 -6.34
CA VAL A 427 5.16 -18.65 -6.41
C VAL A 427 4.55 -18.79 -7.80
N ASP A 428 4.67 -19.98 -8.38
CA ASP A 428 3.95 -20.41 -9.58
C ASP A 428 2.75 -21.26 -9.16
N LEU A 429 1.52 -20.71 -9.29
CA LEU A 429 0.30 -21.42 -8.89
C LEU A 429 -0.19 -22.44 -9.92
N LYS A 430 0.44 -22.53 -11.09
CA LYS A 430 0.18 -23.56 -12.10
C LYS A 430 1.06 -24.79 -11.98
N ALA A 431 2.12 -24.72 -11.17
CA ALA A 431 2.94 -25.89 -10.85
C ALA A 431 2.09 -27.00 -10.20
N ASP A 432 2.50 -28.26 -10.38
CA ASP A 432 1.80 -29.42 -9.77
C ASP A 432 1.80 -29.36 -8.23
N ASP A 433 2.91 -28.86 -7.64
CA ASP A 433 3.04 -28.58 -6.22
C ASP A 433 3.53 -27.13 -6.01
N PRO A 434 2.60 -26.15 -5.97
CA PRO A 434 2.96 -24.75 -5.82
C PRO A 434 3.66 -24.48 -4.49
N ALA A 435 4.84 -23.85 -4.56
CA ALA A 435 5.60 -23.38 -3.42
C ALA A 435 6.30 -22.07 -3.77
N PHE A 436 6.53 -21.23 -2.76
CA PHE A 436 7.39 -20.07 -2.94
C PHE A 436 8.85 -20.50 -3.12
N VAL A 437 9.53 -19.77 -4.00
CA VAL A 437 10.98 -19.81 -4.20
C VAL A 437 11.53 -18.39 -4.14
N ASP A 438 12.72 -18.22 -3.60
CA ASP A 438 13.36 -16.90 -3.58
C ASP A 438 13.72 -16.47 -5.01
N GLY A 439 13.36 -15.24 -5.36
CA GLY A 439 13.83 -14.56 -6.57
C GLY A 439 15.12 -13.77 -6.31
N PRO A 440 15.48 -12.82 -7.19
CA PRO A 440 16.60 -11.92 -6.96
C PRO A 440 16.34 -10.99 -5.76
N SER A 441 17.35 -10.76 -4.93
CA SER A 441 17.27 -9.88 -3.75
C SER A 441 17.46 -8.39 -4.11
N LEU A 442 16.87 -7.53 -3.29
CA LEU A 442 17.22 -6.11 -3.18
C LEU A 442 18.54 -5.96 -2.41
N ASP A 443 19.18 -4.78 -2.47
CA ASP A 443 20.45 -4.55 -1.77
C ASP A 443 20.29 -4.42 -0.24
N LYS A 444 19.05 -4.14 0.20
CA LYS A 444 18.72 -3.77 1.59
C LYS A 444 17.35 -4.33 1.96
N GLY A 445 17.16 -4.59 3.26
CA GLY A 445 15.84 -4.83 3.81
C GLY A 445 14.91 -3.67 3.47
N THR A 446 13.74 -3.94 2.89
CA THR A 446 12.89 -2.90 2.28
C THR A 446 11.43 -3.08 2.68
N ARG A 447 10.93 -2.22 3.59
CA ARG A 447 9.50 -2.02 3.81
C ARG A 447 8.93 -1.06 2.77
N TYR A 448 7.65 -1.21 2.47
CA TYR A 448 6.90 -0.32 1.57
C TYR A 448 7.43 -0.20 0.13
N PRO A 449 8.01 -1.24 -0.50
CA PRO A 449 8.45 -1.13 -1.89
C PRO A 449 7.25 -0.85 -2.80
N GLN A 450 7.35 0.17 -3.65
CA GLN A 450 6.36 0.39 -4.70
C GLN A 450 6.65 -0.55 -5.87
N ALA A 451 5.59 -1.13 -6.46
CA ALA A 451 5.73 -2.05 -7.58
C ALA A 451 4.65 -1.80 -8.65
N SER A 452 5.07 -1.59 -9.90
CA SER A 452 4.17 -1.37 -11.03
C SER A 452 4.58 -2.21 -12.23
N VAL A 453 3.63 -2.97 -12.78
CA VAL A 453 3.78 -3.69 -14.04
C VAL A 453 3.92 -2.71 -15.19
N LEU A 454 4.88 -2.96 -16.09
CA LEU A 454 5.15 -2.20 -17.29
C LEU A 454 4.64 -2.94 -18.55
N PRO A 455 4.36 -2.23 -19.66
CA PRO A 455 3.77 -2.82 -20.87
C PRO A 455 4.70 -3.75 -21.67
N ASN A 456 5.97 -3.85 -21.30
CA ASN A 456 6.97 -4.70 -21.92
C ASN A 456 7.27 -6.00 -21.12
N ASP A 457 6.38 -6.38 -20.19
CA ASP A 457 6.50 -7.52 -19.24
C ASP A 457 7.56 -7.36 -18.16
N GLU A 458 8.04 -6.15 -17.94
CA GLU A 458 8.89 -5.82 -16.81
C GLU A 458 8.07 -5.33 -15.61
N VAL A 459 8.65 -5.34 -14.41
CA VAL A 459 8.06 -4.73 -13.20
C VAL A 459 9.03 -3.71 -12.63
N LEU A 460 8.59 -2.46 -12.51
CA LEU A 460 9.34 -1.41 -11.81
C LEU A 460 9.15 -1.59 -10.30
N ILE A 461 10.26 -1.72 -9.56
CA ILE A 461 10.31 -1.78 -8.10
C ILE A 461 11.10 -0.58 -7.61
N SER A 462 10.54 0.27 -6.74
CA SER A 462 11.23 1.47 -6.28
C SER A 462 10.87 1.86 -4.85
N GLY A 463 11.76 2.62 -4.23
CA GLY A 463 11.52 3.26 -2.94
C GLY A 463 11.54 2.27 -1.79
N GLY A 464 10.73 2.60 -0.78
CA GLY A 464 10.66 1.89 0.48
C GLY A 464 11.62 2.46 1.53
N SER A 465 11.71 1.78 2.66
CA SER A 465 12.61 2.15 3.75
C SER A 465 13.15 0.93 4.48
N GLU A 466 14.38 1.04 4.99
CA GLU A 466 15.01 -0.05 5.77
C GLU A 466 14.28 -0.30 7.11
N ASP A 467 13.57 0.70 7.61
CA ASP A 467 12.94 0.66 8.91
C ASP A 467 11.50 1.22 8.91
N TYR A 468 10.75 0.98 9.98
CA TYR A 468 9.36 1.38 10.16
C TYR A 468 9.18 2.89 9.94
N ARG A 469 8.29 3.27 9.01
CA ARG A 469 7.95 4.65 8.65
C ARG A 469 9.16 5.57 8.45
N GLY A 470 10.18 5.06 7.75
CA GLY A 470 11.37 5.82 7.39
C GLY A 470 12.22 6.31 8.57
N ARG A 471 12.03 5.74 9.78
CA ARG A 471 12.72 6.24 10.99
C ARG A 471 14.23 6.21 10.80
N SER A 472 14.91 7.19 11.41
CA SER A 472 16.35 7.39 11.27
C SER A 472 16.79 7.75 9.84
N ASP A 473 15.95 8.47 9.08
CA ASP A 473 16.15 8.84 7.67
C ASP A 473 16.47 7.63 6.78
N SER A 474 15.72 6.53 6.96
CA SER A 474 16.03 5.24 6.35
C SER A 474 15.38 5.01 4.98
N ASN A 475 14.96 6.07 4.28
CA ASN A 475 14.37 5.94 2.94
C ASN A 475 15.40 5.39 1.95
N ILE A 476 14.97 4.47 1.10
CA ILE A 476 15.78 3.81 0.07
C ILE A 476 15.51 4.55 -1.24
N LEU A 477 16.43 5.41 -1.66
CA LEU A 477 16.36 6.13 -2.94
C LEU A 477 16.93 5.26 -4.05
N GLU A 478 16.25 4.15 -4.33
CA GLU A 478 16.68 3.17 -5.32
C GLU A 478 15.50 2.71 -6.17
N ALA A 479 15.77 2.40 -7.43
CA ALA A 479 14.79 1.78 -8.33
C ALA A 479 15.45 0.66 -9.14
N ARG A 480 14.69 -0.41 -9.35
CA ARG A 480 15.08 -1.58 -10.12
C ARG A 480 13.97 -1.95 -11.07
N ILE A 481 14.34 -2.53 -12.20
CA ILE A 481 13.40 -3.20 -13.08
C ILE A 481 13.65 -4.70 -12.95
N TYR A 482 12.58 -5.44 -12.66
CA TYR A 482 12.54 -6.89 -12.67
C TYR A 482 12.12 -7.38 -14.06
N ASP A 483 13.00 -8.15 -14.70
CA ASP A 483 12.75 -8.84 -15.97
C ASP A 483 12.13 -10.21 -15.66
N THR A 484 10.86 -10.41 -16.02
CA THR A 484 10.11 -11.62 -15.71
C THR A 484 10.60 -12.86 -16.43
N GLU A 485 11.17 -12.71 -17.62
CA GLU A 485 11.69 -13.81 -18.43
C GLU A 485 13.04 -14.28 -17.88
N LYS A 486 13.89 -13.34 -17.45
CA LYS A 486 15.23 -13.64 -16.92
C LYS A 486 15.25 -13.95 -15.43
N ASN A 487 14.22 -13.56 -14.68
CA ASN A 487 14.21 -13.59 -13.22
C ASN A 487 15.39 -12.79 -12.62
N GLU A 488 15.63 -11.59 -13.16
CA GLU A 488 16.76 -10.73 -12.79
C GLU A 488 16.30 -9.31 -12.45
N LEU A 489 16.99 -8.68 -11.50
CA LEU A 489 16.83 -7.26 -11.19
C LEU A 489 17.97 -6.47 -11.81
N ARG A 490 17.63 -5.41 -12.55
CA ARG A 490 18.59 -4.41 -13.00
C ARG A 490 18.32 -3.07 -12.34
N ARG A 491 19.38 -2.42 -11.84
CA ARG A 491 19.30 -1.08 -11.28
C ARG A 491 19.00 -0.07 -12.38
N VAL A 492 18.15 0.91 -12.07
CA VAL A 492 17.82 2.03 -12.95
C VAL A 492 18.03 3.36 -12.20
N ALA A 493 17.62 4.48 -12.79
CA ALA A 493 17.84 5.80 -12.19
C ALA A 493 17.23 5.86 -10.79
N ASP A 494 17.95 6.46 -9.84
CA ASP A 494 17.47 6.60 -8.48
C ASP A 494 16.33 7.65 -8.41
N PRO A 495 15.24 7.38 -7.65
CA PRO A 495 14.18 8.35 -7.42
C PRO A 495 14.72 9.59 -6.69
N LEU A 496 14.07 10.74 -6.88
CA LEU A 496 14.47 12.02 -6.28
C LEU A 496 13.84 12.23 -4.90
N VAL A 497 12.72 11.54 -4.63
CA VAL A 497 11.97 11.64 -3.37
C VAL A 497 11.90 10.28 -2.68
N GLY A 498 12.19 10.26 -1.38
CA GLY A 498 12.12 9.05 -0.57
C GLY A 498 10.68 8.71 -0.17
N ARG A 499 10.24 7.48 -0.46
CA ARG A 499 8.85 7.03 -0.29
C ARG A 499 8.75 5.80 0.60
N ASN A 500 8.18 5.95 1.79
CA ASN A 500 7.92 4.84 2.72
C ASN A 500 6.40 4.58 2.89
N TYR A 501 5.91 4.51 4.13
CA TYR A 501 4.49 4.33 4.44
C TYR A 501 3.60 5.35 3.71
N HIS A 502 2.36 4.97 3.38
CA HIS A 502 1.40 5.79 2.64
C HIS A 502 1.84 6.26 1.24
N SER A 503 2.72 5.50 0.60
CA SER A 503 3.15 5.76 -0.79
C SER A 503 2.52 4.76 -1.76
N GLY A 504 2.58 5.07 -3.06
CA GLY A 504 2.18 4.17 -4.12
C GLY A 504 2.66 4.61 -5.50
N SER A 505 2.43 3.77 -6.50
CA SER A 505 2.82 4.02 -7.90
C SER A 505 1.74 3.59 -8.90
N ILE A 506 1.60 4.33 -10.00
CA ILE A 506 0.55 4.14 -11.02
C ILE A 506 1.18 4.18 -12.41
N LEU A 507 1.04 3.11 -13.20
CA LEU A 507 1.33 3.15 -14.63
C LEU A 507 0.34 4.09 -15.34
N LEU A 508 0.85 5.00 -16.16
CA LEU A 508 0.05 5.95 -16.94
C LEU A 508 -0.16 5.47 -18.38
N PRO A 509 -1.20 5.96 -19.09
CA PRO A 509 -1.49 5.56 -20.46
C PRO A 509 -0.40 5.88 -21.48
N ASP A 510 0.57 6.72 -21.16
CA ASP A 510 1.70 7.03 -22.05
C ASP A 510 2.95 6.18 -21.78
N GLY A 511 2.86 5.20 -20.88
CA GLY A 511 3.97 4.33 -20.51
C GLY A 511 4.88 4.91 -19.43
N ARG A 512 4.61 6.11 -18.87
CA ARG A 512 5.33 6.61 -17.69
C ARG A 512 4.68 6.09 -16.40
N VAL A 513 5.38 6.22 -15.27
CA VAL A 513 4.86 5.79 -13.97
C VAL A 513 4.83 6.97 -13.00
N MET A 514 3.68 7.25 -12.40
CA MET A 514 3.51 8.27 -11.37
C MET A 514 3.73 7.68 -9.98
N PHE A 515 4.43 8.43 -9.11
CA PHE A 515 4.67 8.09 -7.72
C PHE A 515 4.17 9.18 -6.78
N PHE A 516 3.57 8.79 -5.66
CA PHE A 516 2.97 9.72 -4.70
C PHE A 516 3.18 9.26 -3.25
N GLY A 517 2.92 10.17 -2.31
CA GLY A 517 2.90 9.90 -0.88
C GLY A 517 4.28 9.71 -0.26
N SER A 518 4.28 9.64 1.07
CA SER A 518 5.33 9.19 2.01
C SER A 518 4.98 9.83 3.36
N ASP A 519 4.78 9.03 4.40
CA ASP A 519 4.37 9.50 5.72
C ASP A 519 5.38 9.05 6.80
N SER A 520 6.58 9.61 6.71
CA SER A 520 7.66 9.38 7.68
C SER A 520 7.22 9.75 9.09
N LEU A 521 7.58 8.92 10.08
CA LEU A 521 7.23 9.21 11.47
C LEU A 521 8.04 10.40 12.03
N PHE A 522 9.28 10.55 11.58
CA PHE A 522 10.21 11.59 12.01
C PHE A 522 10.78 12.36 10.83
N ALA A 523 11.11 13.63 11.06
CA ALA A 523 11.73 14.52 10.07
C ALA A 523 13.27 14.52 10.12
N ASP A 524 13.87 13.79 11.07
CA ASP A 524 15.31 13.78 11.28
C ASP A 524 15.84 12.40 11.68
N LYS A 525 17.08 12.11 11.26
CA LYS A 525 17.81 10.88 11.60
C LYS A 525 17.88 10.54 13.09
N ALA A 526 17.83 11.53 13.98
CA ALA A 526 17.87 11.30 15.42
C ALA A 526 16.48 10.96 16.02
N ASN A 527 15.42 10.96 15.22
CA ASN A 527 14.04 10.67 15.61
C ASN A 527 13.52 11.63 16.70
N THR A 528 13.77 12.93 16.55
CA THR A 528 13.44 13.94 17.57
C THR A 528 12.33 14.90 17.16
N LYS A 529 12.09 15.05 15.85
CA LYS A 529 11.07 15.94 15.29
C LYS A 529 10.01 15.12 14.56
N PRO A 530 8.71 15.46 14.71
CA PRO A 530 7.65 14.79 13.97
C PRO A 530 7.88 14.95 12.46
N GLY A 531 7.57 13.91 11.70
CA GLY A 531 7.62 13.95 10.23
C GLY A 531 6.57 14.88 9.63
N GLU A 532 6.83 15.28 8.39
CA GLU A 532 5.88 15.99 7.53
C GLU A 532 5.55 15.08 6.35
N PHE A 533 4.28 15.06 5.94
CA PHE A 533 3.84 14.23 4.82
C PHE A 533 4.41 14.76 3.49
N GLU A 534 4.89 13.85 2.65
CA GLU A 534 5.42 14.19 1.33
C GLU A 534 4.30 14.48 0.32
N GLN A 535 4.18 15.75 -0.07
CA GLN A 535 3.14 16.21 -1.00
C GLN A 535 3.60 16.24 -2.46
N ARG A 536 4.90 16.05 -2.74
CA ARG A 536 5.44 16.01 -4.10
C ARG A 536 5.11 14.70 -4.78
N VAL A 537 4.75 14.82 -6.05
CA VAL A 537 4.56 13.70 -6.97
C VAL A 537 5.78 13.61 -7.88
N GLU A 538 6.15 12.40 -8.28
CA GLU A 538 7.17 12.18 -9.30
C GLU A 538 6.61 11.43 -10.49
N ILE A 539 7.24 11.63 -11.64
CA ILE A 539 7.05 10.84 -12.85
C ILE A 539 8.36 10.17 -13.19
N TYR A 540 8.36 8.85 -13.24
CA TYR A 540 9.41 8.06 -13.83
C TYR A 540 9.12 7.82 -15.30
N THR A 541 10.07 8.16 -16.14
CA THR A 541 10.09 7.87 -17.58
C THR A 541 11.04 6.68 -17.78
N PRO A 542 10.53 5.47 -18.07
CA PRO A 542 11.36 4.27 -18.18
C PRO A 542 12.33 4.30 -19.36
N PRO A 543 13.33 3.40 -19.38
CA PRO A 543 14.34 3.32 -20.43
C PRO A 543 13.76 3.22 -21.85
N TYR A 544 12.64 2.48 -22.00
CA TYR A 544 11.97 2.29 -23.28
C TYR A 544 11.39 3.58 -23.90
N LEU A 545 11.36 4.72 -23.19
CA LEU A 545 10.96 6.02 -23.75
C LEU A 545 12.15 6.92 -24.11
N TYR A 546 13.37 6.40 -23.99
CA TYR A 546 14.63 7.07 -24.32
C TYR A 546 15.46 6.32 -25.36
N GLY A 547 14.87 5.32 -26.03
CA GLY A 547 15.46 4.68 -27.20
C GLY A 547 15.52 5.63 -28.41
N ASP A 548 16.19 5.17 -29.47
CA ASP A 548 16.30 5.92 -30.73
C ASP A 548 15.01 5.85 -31.57
N GLU A 549 14.20 4.81 -31.37
CA GLU A 549 12.92 4.60 -32.05
C GLU A 549 11.78 5.37 -31.36
N GLU A 550 10.86 5.91 -32.16
CA GLU A 550 9.62 6.50 -31.63
C GLU A 550 8.69 5.41 -31.09
N GLN A 551 7.81 5.77 -30.16
CA GLN A 551 6.78 4.84 -29.70
C GLN A 551 5.90 4.39 -30.88
N PRO A 552 5.58 3.09 -31.02
CA PRO A 552 4.66 2.62 -32.06
C PRO A 552 3.34 3.39 -32.04
N ASP A 553 2.86 3.79 -33.21
CA ASP A 553 1.55 4.42 -33.32
C ASP A 553 0.43 3.40 -33.05
N LEU A 554 -0.64 3.81 -32.39
CA LEU A 554 -1.81 2.95 -32.16
C LEU A 554 -3.07 3.80 -32.06
N ALA A 555 -4.05 3.49 -32.90
CA ALA A 555 -5.34 4.17 -32.98
C ALA A 555 -6.52 3.18 -33.06
N GLY A 556 -7.72 3.69 -32.80
CA GLY A 556 -8.98 2.91 -32.91
C GLY A 556 -9.71 2.70 -31.58
N GLY A 557 -9.14 3.16 -30.46
CA GLY A 557 -9.82 3.16 -29.15
C GLY A 557 -10.65 4.45 -28.88
N PRO A 558 -11.53 4.44 -27.87
CA PRO A 558 -11.87 3.27 -27.04
C PRO A 558 -12.74 2.24 -27.78
N GLN A 559 -12.57 0.95 -27.48
CA GLN A 559 -13.42 -0.13 -28.00
C GLN A 559 -14.02 -0.99 -26.89
N THR A 560 -15.13 -1.65 -27.17
CA THR A 560 -15.68 -2.72 -26.33
C THR A 560 -15.41 -4.06 -26.99
N ILE A 561 -14.67 -4.95 -26.31
CA ILE A 561 -14.32 -6.27 -26.85
C ILE A 561 -14.70 -7.32 -25.81
N LYS A 562 -15.60 -8.24 -26.18
CA LYS A 562 -16.01 -9.34 -25.31
C LYS A 562 -14.89 -10.36 -25.17
N ARG A 563 -14.84 -11.06 -24.03
CA ARG A 563 -14.01 -12.25 -23.86
C ARG A 563 -14.24 -13.26 -24.98
N GLY A 564 -13.15 -13.75 -25.59
CA GLY A 564 -13.17 -14.62 -26.77
C GLY A 564 -13.49 -13.92 -28.09
N GLY A 565 -13.78 -12.62 -28.08
CA GLY A 565 -13.97 -11.81 -29.27
C GLY A 565 -12.68 -11.13 -29.70
N SER A 566 -12.72 -10.56 -30.90
CA SER A 566 -11.60 -9.84 -31.50
C SER A 566 -11.94 -8.37 -31.73
N GLY A 567 -10.92 -7.53 -31.76
CA GLY A 567 -11.01 -6.13 -32.15
C GLY A 567 -9.82 -5.74 -33.01
N THR A 568 -10.01 -4.79 -33.91
CA THR A 568 -8.98 -4.34 -34.85
C THR A 568 -8.60 -2.89 -34.53
N PHE A 569 -7.30 -2.63 -34.49
CA PHE A 569 -6.68 -1.33 -34.26
C PHE A 569 -5.77 -1.00 -35.43
N THR A 570 -5.50 0.28 -35.64
CA THR A 570 -4.62 0.75 -36.73
C THR A 570 -3.29 1.22 -36.16
N SER A 571 -2.20 0.81 -36.82
CA SER A 571 -0.81 1.14 -36.52
C SER A 571 0.00 1.04 -37.81
N GLN A 572 0.64 2.12 -38.24
CA GLN A 572 1.64 2.08 -39.31
C GLN A 572 2.81 1.16 -38.95
N ASP A 573 3.07 1.00 -37.65
CA ASP A 573 4.10 0.12 -37.10
C ASP A 573 3.62 -1.32 -36.87
N ALA A 574 2.45 -1.72 -37.37
CA ALA A 574 1.86 -3.04 -37.10
C ALA A 574 2.82 -4.21 -37.35
N ALA A 575 3.67 -4.14 -38.38
CA ALA A 575 4.63 -5.19 -38.71
C ALA A 575 5.76 -5.37 -37.66
N SER A 576 6.09 -4.34 -36.88
CA SER A 576 7.15 -4.39 -35.85
C SER A 576 6.67 -4.96 -34.52
N VAL A 577 5.35 -4.93 -34.27
CA VAL A 577 4.73 -5.36 -33.01
C VAL A 577 5.05 -6.82 -32.68
N LYS A 578 5.53 -7.06 -31.45
CA LYS A 578 5.83 -8.39 -30.90
C LYS A 578 4.97 -8.77 -29.71
N LYS A 579 4.54 -7.80 -28.91
CA LYS A 579 3.71 -8.05 -27.73
C LYS A 579 2.49 -7.14 -27.76
N VAL A 580 1.34 -7.70 -27.38
CA VAL A 580 0.12 -6.95 -27.12
C VAL A 580 -0.31 -7.26 -25.69
N ARG A 581 -0.51 -6.21 -24.88
CA ARG A 581 -0.85 -6.33 -23.46
C ARG A 581 -2.10 -5.53 -23.13
N LEU A 582 -3.01 -6.19 -22.44
CA LEU A 582 -4.21 -5.61 -21.86
C LEU A 582 -3.98 -5.45 -20.35
N ILE A 583 -3.72 -4.23 -19.90
CA ILE A 583 -3.30 -3.92 -18.54
C ILE A 583 -4.44 -3.26 -17.78
N ARG A 584 -4.89 -3.88 -16.68
CA ARG A 584 -5.90 -3.27 -15.80
C ARG A 584 -5.25 -2.09 -15.06
N PRO A 585 -5.89 -0.90 -15.01
CA PRO A 585 -5.34 0.24 -14.31
C PRO A 585 -5.21 -0.04 -12.81
N SER A 586 -4.11 0.40 -12.21
CA SER A 586 -3.85 0.30 -10.78
C SER A 586 -4.86 1.07 -9.94
N ALA A 587 -5.16 0.51 -8.77
CA ALA A 587 -5.81 1.17 -7.65
C ALA A 587 -4.98 0.84 -6.39
N THR A 588 -4.08 1.74 -5.98
CA THR A 588 -3.01 1.45 -5.03
C THR A 588 -3.11 2.25 -3.74
N THR A 589 -2.81 1.60 -2.62
CA THR A 589 -2.60 2.21 -1.31
C THR A 589 -1.85 1.24 -0.40
N HIS A 590 -1.13 1.71 0.61
CA HIS A 590 -0.54 0.85 1.66
C HIS A 590 0.20 -0.38 1.11
N VAL A 591 1.02 -0.19 0.07
CA VAL A 591 1.80 -1.27 -0.59
C VAL A 591 0.94 -2.36 -1.27
N THR A 592 -0.36 -2.12 -1.42
CA THR A 592 -1.36 -3.07 -1.92
C THR A 592 -2.01 -2.53 -3.19
N ASP A 593 -2.03 -3.36 -4.24
CA ASP A 593 -2.75 -3.11 -5.49
C ASP A 593 -3.20 -4.48 -6.04
N VAL A 594 -4.50 -4.77 -5.90
CA VAL A 594 -5.11 -6.04 -6.37
C VAL A 594 -5.73 -5.91 -7.76
N ASP A 595 -5.78 -4.68 -8.30
CA ASP A 595 -6.34 -4.38 -9.60
C ASP A 595 -5.33 -4.63 -10.72
N GLN A 596 -4.09 -4.12 -10.58
CA GLN A 596 -3.12 -4.21 -11.67
C GLN A 596 -2.86 -5.66 -12.08
N ARG A 597 -2.97 -5.92 -13.39
CA ARG A 597 -2.61 -7.17 -14.04
C ARG A 597 -2.42 -6.92 -15.52
N SER A 598 -1.44 -7.57 -16.13
CA SER A 598 -1.16 -7.47 -17.56
C SER A 598 -1.48 -8.80 -18.23
N ILE A 599 -2.40 -8.78 -19.18
CA ILE A 599 -2.90 -9.98 -19.87
C ILE A 599 -2.34 -9.96 -21.29
N ALA A 600 -1.66 -11.04 -21.69
CA ALA A 600 -1.23 -11.20 -23.08
C ALA A 600 -2.44 -11.40 -24.00
N LEU A 601 -2.43 -10.79 -25.18
CA LEU A 601 -3.44 -11.01 -26.21
C LEU A 601 -2.81 -11.68 -27.43
N ASP A 602 -3.50 -12.67 -27.98
CA ASP A 602 -3.17 -13.20 -29.31
C ASP A 602 -3.51 -12.14 -30.35
N PHE A 603 -2.69 -11.99 -31.39
CA PHE A 603 -2.92 -11.00 -32.43
C PHE A 603 -2.34 -11.43 -33.78
N THR A 604 -2.85 -10.82 -34.85
CA THR A 604 -2.35 -10.92 -36.22
C THR A 604 -2.27 -9.53 -36.83
N THR A 605 -1.39 -9.37 -37.82
CA THR A 605 -1.18 -8.09 -38.50
C THR A 605 -1.43 -8.24 -40.00
N ASP A 606 -2.07 -7.25 -40.61
CA ASP A 606 -2.33 -7.18 -42.06
C ASP A 606 -2.27 -5.71 -42.50
N GLY A 607 -1.24 -5.36 -43.27
CA GLY A 607 -0.93 -3.96 -43.59
C GLY A 607 -0.70 -3.15 -42.31
N ASP A 608 -1.51 -2.09 -42.13
CA ASP A 608 -1.50 -1.21 -40.95
C ASP A 608 -2.52 -1.62 -39.88
N GLN A 609 -3.09 -2.82 -39.97
CA GLN A 609 -4.10 -3.30 -39.02
C GLN A 609 -3.51 -4.34 -38.06
N ILE A 610 -3.84 -4.20 -36.78
CA ILE A 610 -3.56 -5.16 -35.72
C ILE A 610 -4.90 -5.70 -35.23
N THR A 611 -5.18 -6.97 -35.51
CA THR A 611 -6.37 -7.65 -34.99
C THR A 611 -5.98 -8.52 -33.80
N LEU A 612 -6.54 -8.21 -32.63
CA LEU A 612 -6.25 -8.90 -31.37
C LEU A 612 -7.47 -9.69 -30.87
N THR A 613 -7.23 -10.68 -30.02
CA THR A 613 -8.28 -11.52 -29.43
C THR A 613 -8.17 -11.52 -27.91
N VAL A 614 -9.28 -11.18 -27.24
CA VAL A 614 -9.36 -11.19 -25.77
C VAL A 614 -9.54 -12.63 -25.26
N PRO A 615 -8.76 -13.11 -24.26
CA PRO A 615 -8.94 -14.44 -23.71
C PRO A 615 -10.35 -14.71 -23.17
N LYS A 616 -10.79 -15.97 -23.23
CA LYS A 616 -12.16 -16.38 -22.84
C LYS A 616 -12.41 -16.41 -21.32
N ASN A 617 -11.36 -16.66 -20.53
CA ASN A 617 -11.52 -16.88 -19.09
C ASN A 617 -11.86 -15.59 -18.35
N LYS A 618 -13.06 -15.52 -17.74
CA LYS A 618 -13.53 -14.36 -16.97
C LYS A 618 -12.74 -14.08 -15.70
N ASN A 619 -12.11 -15.10 -15.12
CA ASN A 619 -11.30 -14.94 -13.92
C ASN A 619 -9.92 -14.34 -14.24
N LEU A 620 -9.41 -14.63 -15.45
CA LEU A 620 -8.22 -13.97 -16.00
C LEU A 620 -8.55 -12.54 -16.43
N VAL A 621 -9.58 -12.39 -17.28
CA VAL A 621 -10.03 -11.13 -17.85
C VAL A 621 -11.31 -10.68 -17.14
N GLN A 622 -11.13 -10.13 -15.94
CA GLN A 622 -12.21 -9.52 -15.17
C GLN A 622 -12.94 -8.45 -16.02
N SER A 623 -14.24 -8.28 -15.82
CA SER A 623 -14.95 -7.19 -16.50
C SER A 623 -14.43 -5.83 -16.02
N GLY A 624 -14.44 -4.83 -16.90
CA GLY A 624 -13.92 -3.49 -16.61
C GLY A 624 -13.14 -2.88 -17.76
N TRP A 625 -12.42 -1.81 -17.46
CA TRP A 625 -11.59 -1.07 -18.41
C TRP A 625 -10.12 -1.39 -18.25
N TYR A 626 -9.44 -1.41 -19.39
CA TYR A 626 -8.04 -1.77 -19.53
C TYR A 626 -7.33 -0.80 -20.47
N MET A 627 -6.04 -0.62 -20.22
CA MET A 627 -5.10 -0.01 -21.16
C MET A 627 -4.58 -1.09 -22.11
N LEU A 628 -4.77 -0.90 -23.40
CA LEU A 628 -4.18 -1.73 -24.45
C LEU A 628 -2.89 -1.10 -24.94
N PHE A 629 -1.78 -1.80 -24.75
CA PHE A 629 -0.47 -1.44 -25.29
C PHE A 629 -0.07 -2.44 -26.38
N VAL A 630 0.59 -1.94 -27.42
CA VAL A 630 1.39 -2.76 -28.34
C VAL A 630 2.86 -2.41 -28.14
N THR A 631 3.73 -3.41 -28.19
CA THR A 631 5.18 -3.25 -27.97
C THR A 631 5.91 -3.87 -29.14
N ASP A 632 6.86 -3.13 -29.70
CA ASP A 632 7.68 -3.56 -30.84
C ASP A 632 8.77 -4.58 -30.45
N GLY A 633 9.66 -4.87 -31.41
CA GLY A 633 10.78 -5.80 -31.23
C GLY A 633 11.89 -5.32 -30.30
N ASP A 634 11.99 -4.02 -30.07
CA ASP A 634 13.01 -3.41 -29.19
C ASP A 634 12.48 -3.21 -27.75
N GLY A 635 11.21 -3.53 -27.53
CA GLY A 635 10.56 -3.41 -26.22
C GLY A 635 9.96 -2.03 -25.97
N THR A 636 9.80 -1.20 -27.00
CA THR A 636 9.19 0.13 -26.92
C THR A 636 7.67 0.03 -27.00
N PRO A 637 6.93 0.45 -25.97
CA PRO A 637 5.48 0.39 -25.97
C PRO A 637 4.87 1.62 -26.65
N SER A 638 3.73 1.42 -27.30
CA SER A 638 2.85 2.49 -27.77
C SER A 638 2.32 3.33 -26.59
N LYS A 639 1.61 4.42 -26.88
CA LYS A 639 0.61 4.93 -25.93
C LYS A 639 -0.59 3.99 -25.92
N ALA A 640 -1.26 3.90 -24.77
CA ALA A 640 -2.38 3.01 -24.60
C ALA A 640 -3.65 3.50 -25.30
N GLN A 641 -4.40 2.53 -25.83
CA GLN A 641 -5.81 2.71 -26.19
C GLN A 641 -6.69 2.08 -25.09
N TRP A 642 -7.84 2.68 -24.78
CA TRP A 642 -8.74 2.12 -23.77
C TRP A 642 -9.62 1.01 -24.35
N VAL A 643 -9.74 -0.11 -23.64
CA VAL A 643 -10.63 -1.22 -24.01
C VAL A 643 -11.53 -1.56 -22.83
N GLN A 644 -12.83 -1.64 -23.08
CA GLN A 644 -13.81 -2.16 -22.14
C GLN A 644 -14.06 -3.64 -22.43
N VAL A 645 -13.95 -4.48 -21.40
CA VAL A 645 -14.36 -5.89 -21.45
C VAL A 645 -15.68 -6.03 -20.66
N PRO A 646 -16.81 -6.33 -21.32
CA PRO A 646 -18.11 -6.53 -20.67
C PRO A 646 -18.13 -7.70 -19.70
#